data_AF-A0A6J8EZQ2-F1
#
_entry.id   AF-A0A6J8EZQ2-F1
#
_cell.length_a   1.000
_cell.length_b   1.000
_cell.length_c   1.000
_cell.angle_alpha   90.00
_cell.angle_beta   90.00
_cell.angle_gamma   90.00
#
_symmetry.space_group_name_H-M   'P 1'
#
loop_
_entity.id
_entity.type
_entity.pdbx_description
1 polymer ?
#
loop_
_entity_poly.entity_id
_entity_poly.type
_entity_poly.pdbx_seq_one_letter_code
_entity_poly.pdbx_strand_id
1 'polypeptide(L)'
;MSMNGMIQKVDFYQIWEQEEFRQILPFKEYIFDMLIHLDIVSEQRRYDTKTGSRLPIENFFVPCMLSQRNDTDFLTQECTPERTVSLAFVFKGTIIPPALPNRLICACLSMWTLKEYRGRKLMFSGFVGLSFDKEHDIVVCVEGNKILLYLVHKRSKGLIIPDIATSVRDCLFITLERISEFYQSSIHCKASSKLPFHTEYSCSKLSCFTSENKMASETEECLCKHGENIKNNWSIWNKKQALECDPNCPGLSEDALSQVPSNTELLRVSDNCETRMIHDLALFLGMKEIVWNDMEYNNPKNTQIVKFLTLMHLKDKDEITFEDLENGLKEMEITTHKLCVVRRLKQVKSSIPDDILDCIPSDEILDKLAPRIGKIVLQLGIELGLSVEEIENIIEKCDRDLPAQNKEVLFTWRKDRTVKPTIRVLEQAFVNIDKGARRLKEVVKDVDPKTLKAVETVTDRIRENENRIIQDIQISQILDHMMTHLVISADDRRDIEHYPRQDDQNKALLDIVIKRRELAYSVFVDGLNIYGYEELANDLKCDAQEMSESATLLPAGNEGISDWNVPLYKVRLQKNYIKIITDIQHESIVDYLITKQVMSVDDGKKIESGKTPQEKNRTLMDMILRKKEQAFIEFLKALRKDRVYADLADQIENTTVTSREIEILTTCYK
;
A
#
# COMPACT_ATOMS: atom_id res chain seq x y z
N MET A 1 -20.48 14.53 33.41
CA MET A 1 -19.71 14.55 32.15
C MET A 1 -18.23 14.32 32.48
N SER A 2 -17.56 13.47 31.70
CA SER A 2 -16.15 13.10 31.90
C SER A 2 -15.25 14.35 31.87
N MET A 3 -14.53 14.62 32.97
CA MET A 3 -13.56 15.74 33.02
C MET A 3 -12.39 15.55 32.05
N ASN A 4 -12.22 14.35 31.51
CA ASN A 4 -11.04 13.97 30.71
C ASN A 4 -11.26 14.17 29.20
N GLY A 5 -12.38 14.75 28.77
CA GLY A 5 -12.70 14.96 27.36
C GLY A 5 -12.78 13.67 26.54
N MET A 6 -13.03 12.53 27.21
CA MET A 6 -13.24 11.22 26.58
C MET A 6 -14.66 10.74 26.87
N ILE A 7 -15.30 10.16 25.86
CA ILE A 7 -16.65 9.60 25.95
C ILE A 7 -16.68 8.25 25.22
N GLN A 8 -17.44 7.28 25.74
CA GLN A 8 -17.60 6.00 25.07
C GLN A 8 -18.70 6.06 24.02
N LYS A 9 -18.64 5.18 23.01
CA LYS A 9 -19.72 5.09 22.00
C LYS A 9 -21.09 4.85 22.65
N VAL A 10 -21.12 4.00 23.68
CA VAL A 10 -22.34 3.66 24.43
C VAL A 10 -22.93 4.88 25.15
N ASP A 11 -22.09 5.80 25.63
CA ASP A 11 -22.55 7.01 26.30
C ASP A 11 -23.27 7.95 25.31
N PHE A 12 -22.80 8.04 24.05
CA PHE A 12 -23.52 8.77 23.00
C PHE A 12 -24.90 8.18 22.73
N TYR A 13 -25.01 6.85 22.70
CA TYR A 13 -26.29 6.19 22.50
C TYR A 13 -27.23 6.45 23.68
N GLN A 14 -26.73 6.40 24.92
CA GLN A 14 -27.54 6.73 26.10
C GLN A 14 -28.05 8.17 26.06
N ILE A 15 -27.24 9.12 25.56
CA ILE A 15 -27.70 10.50 25.34
C ILE A 15 -28.81 10.53 24.29
N TRP A 16 -28.64 9.82 23.17
CA TRP A 16 -29.62 9.82 22.07
C TRP A 16 -30.89 8.99 22.34
N GLU A 17 -30.86 8.14 23.39
CA GLU A 17 -32.03 7.43 23.89
C GLU A 17 -32.96 8.30 24.75
N GLN A 18 -32.51 9.49 25.16
CA GLN A 18 -33.36 10.47 25.86
C GLN A 18 -34.50 10.95 24.95
N GLU A 19 -35.63 11.32 25.58
CA GLU A 19 -36.88 11.60 24.87
C GLU A 19 -36.71 12.72 23.82
N GLU A 20 -35.89 13.71 24.14
CA GLU A 20 -35.58 14.88 23.30
C GLU A 20 -34.83 14.51 22.01
N PHE A 21 -34.11 13.38 22.00
CA PHE A 21 -33.31 12.90 20.87
C PHE A 21 -33.90 11.66 20.20
N ARG A 22 -35.07 11.18 20.63
CA ARG A 22 -35.67 9.93 20.13
C ARG A 22 -35.87 9.91 18.62
N GLN A 23 -36.09 11.08 18.00
CA GLN A 23 -36.27 11.23 16.56
C GLN A 23 -34.98 10.99 15.75
N ILE A 24 -33.80 11.20 16.36
CA ILE A 24 -32.50 11.01 15.70
C ILE A 24 -31.90 9.64 15.94
N LEU A 25 -32.40 8.89 16.94
CA LEU A 25 -31.91 7.56 17.30
C LEU A 25 -31.84 6.56 16.13
N PRO A 26 -32.80 6.52 15.17
CA PRO A 26 -32.69 5.65 13.99
C PRO A 26 -31.47 5.96 13.10
N PHE A 27 -30.95 7.18 13.17
CA PHE A 27 -29.82 7.67 12.38
C PHE A 27 -28.52 7.76 13.18
N LYS A 28 -28.47 7.16 14.38
CA LYS A 28 -27.35 7.33 15.32
C LYS A 28 -25.98 7.05 14.71
N GLU A 29 -25.81 5.99 13.91
CA GLU A 29 -24.54 5.69 13.25
C GLU A 29 -24.15 6.77 12.24
N TYR A 30 -25.10 7.22 11.42
CA TYR A 30 -24.86 8.26 10.42
C TYR A 30 -24.49 9.60 11.09
N ILE A 31 -25.19 9.98 12.16
CA ILE A 31 -24.87 11.18 12.95
C ILE A 31 -23.48 11.04 13.55
N PHE A 32 -23.14 9.85 14.04
CA PHE A 32 -21.83 9.58 14.60
C PHE A 32 -20.71 9.76 13.56
N ASP A 33 -20.88 9.21 12.37
CA ASP A 33 -19.97 9.39 11.24
C ASP A 33 -19.86 10.88 10.84
N MET A 34 -20.99 11.61 10.87
CA MET A 34 -20.98 13.06 10.64
C MET A 34 -20.18 13.81 11.72
N LEU A 35 -20.31 13.44 12.99
CA LEU A 35 -19.56 14.09 14.08
C LEU A 35 -18.05 13.89 13.92
N ILE A 36 -17.64 12.69 13.47
CA ILE A 36 -16.24 12.39 13.15
C ILE A 36 -15.80 13.20 11.93
N HIS A 37 -16.60 13.20 10.87
CA HIS A 37 -16.29 13.89 9.62
C HIS A 37 -16.17 15.41 9.78
N LEU A 38 -16.94 16.00 10.71
CA LEU A 38 -16.92 17.44 11.02
C LEU A 38 -15.89 17.83 12.08
N ASP A 39 -15.00 16.91 12.46
CA ASP A 39 -13.99 17.09 13.51
C ASP A 39 -14.60 17.57 14.85
N ILE A 40 -15.81 17.12 15.18
CA ILE A 40 -16.46 17.41 16.47
C ILE A 40 -16.00 16.38 17.51
N VAL A 41 -15.87 15.13 17.08
CA VAL A 41 -15.36 14.02 17.90
C VAL A 41 -14.21 13.34 17.15
N SER A 42 -13.18 12.94 17.88
CA SER A 42 -12.01 12.30 17.30
C SER A 42 -11.93 10.85 17.70
N GLU A 43 -11.75 9.99 16.71
CA GLU A 43 -11.35 8.62 16.92
C GLU A 43 -9.87 8.55 17.23
N GLN A 44 -9.50 7.86 18.31
CA GLN A 44 -8.10 7.49 18.47
C GLN A 44 -7.77 6.38 17.47
N ARG A 45 -7.15 6.73 16.34
CA ARG A 45 -6.63 5.74 15.40
C ARG A 45 -5.54 4.93 16.08
N ARG A 46 -5.89 3.71 16.53
CA ARG A 46 -4.93 2.72 16.99
C ARG A 46 -4.86 1.59 15.98
N TYR A 47 -3.67 1.39 15.45
CA TYR A 47 -3.30 0.14 14.80
C TYR A 47 -2.62 -0.72 15.85
N ASP A 48 -2.98 -1.99 15.91
CA ASP A 48 -2.18 -2.97 16.61
C ASP A 48 -0.79 -2.99 15.94
N THR A 49 0.25 -2.65 16.69
CA THR A 49 1.62 -2.55 16.16
C THR A 49 2.18 -3.89 15.69
N LYS A 50 1.60 -5.02 16.11
CA LYS A 50 2.00 -6.37 15.73
C LYS A 50 1.23 -6.88 14.52
N THR A 51 -0.08 -6.71 14.51
CA THR A 51 -0.95 -7.26 13.44
C THR A 51 -1.26 -6.26 12.34
N GLY A 52 -1.04 -4.96 12.58
CA GLY A 52 -1.44 -3.87 11.67
C GLY A 52 -2.96 -3.66 11.60
N SER A 53 -3.77 -4.44 12.33
CA SER A 53 -5.23 -4.32 12.30
C SER A 53 -5.70 -3.13 13.13
N ARG A 54 -6.76 -2.46 12.68
CA ARG A 54 -7.42 -1.39 13.43
C ARG A 54 -8.07 -1.99 14.68
N LEU A 55 -7.73 -1.48 15.86
CA LEU A 55 -8.38 -1.89 17.10
C LEU A 55 -9.82 -1.36 17.14
N PRO A 56 -10.79 -2.11 17.70
CA PRO A 56 -12.16 -1.63 17.86
C PRO A 56 -12.18 -0.35 18.71
N ILE A 57 -12.90 0.65 18.24
CA ILE A 57 -12.91 2.00 18.82
C ILE A 57 -14.06 2.12 19.80
N GLU A 58 -13.73 2.06 21.09
CA GLU A 58 -14.74 2.23 22.16
C GLU A 58 -14.75 3.64 22.75
N ASN A 59 -13.66 4.40 22.61
CA ASN A 59 -13.48 5.72 23.22
C ASN A 59 -13.20 6.80 22.18
N PHE A 60 -13.85 7.96 22.36
CA PHE A 60 -13.76 9.13 21.48
C PHE A 60 -13.27 10.34 22.27
N PHE A 61 -12.45 11.17 21.65
CA PHE A 61 -12.06 12.46 22.22
C PHE A 61 -13.05 13.54 21.79
N VAL A 62 -13.43 14.41 22.73
CA VAL A 62 -14.37 15.51 22.50
C VAL A 62 -13.75 16.79 23.09
N PRO A 63 -12.87 17.47 22.34
CA PRO A 63 -12.11 18.61 22.87
C PRO A 63 -12.98 19.74 23.44
N CYS A 64 -14.18 19.95 22.89
CA CYS A 64 -15.10 20.98 23.38
C CYS A 64 -15.69 20.72 24.77
N MET A 65 -15.56 19.50 25.31
CA MET A 65 -15.97 19.18 26.68
C MET A 65 -14.91 19.55 27.74
N LEU A 66 -13.70 19.93 27.32
CA LEU A 66 -12.62 20.26 28.22
C LEU A 66 -12.74 21.70 28.74
N SER A 67 -12.88 21.83 30.06
CA SER A 67 -12.89 23.13 30.75
C SER A 67 -11.59 23.44 31.49
N GLN A 68 -10.79 22.41 31.79
CA GLN A 68 -9.55 22.55 32.53
C GLN A 68 -8.48 23.19 31.64
N ARG A 69 -7.76 24.18 32.18
CA ARG A 69 -6.54 24.71 31.54
C ARG A 69 -5.38 23.74 31.78
N ASN A 70 -4.38 23.79 30.91
CA ASN A 70 -3.14 23.04 31.12
C ASN A 70 -2.51 23.46 32.45
N ASP A 71 -2.47 22.54 33.41
CA ASP A 71 -1.90 22.72 34.74
C ASP A 71 -0.53 22.01 34.89
N THR A 72 -0.01 21.46 33.79
CA THR A 72 1.28 20.77 33.77
C THR A 72 2.44 21.71 33.51
N ASP A 73 3.64 21.34 33.94
CA ASP A 73 4.90 22.02 33.63
C ASP A 73 5.47 21.61 32.27
N PHE A 74 4.71 20.91 31.41
CA PHE A 74 5.20 20.37 30.13
C PHE A 74 5.77 21.46 29.22
N LEU A 75 5.03 22.57 29.00
CA LEU A 75 5.50 23.66 28.15
C LEU A 75 6.80 24.29 28.69
N THR A 76 6.94 24.39 30.01
CA THR A 76 8.13 24.99 30.63
C THR A 76 9.33 24.04 30.65
N GLN A 77 9.11 22.73 30.77
CA GLN A 77 10.17 21.73 30.91
C GLN A 77 10.62 21.13 29.57
N GLU A 78 9.68 20.90 28.66
CA GLU A 78 9.94 20.16 27.41
C GLU A 78 10.06 21.09 26.20
N CYS A 79 9.28 22.17 26.14
CA CYS A 79 9.32 23.11 25.02
C CYS A 79 10.44 24.16 25.17
N THR A 80 11.69 23.74 25.39
CA THR A 80 12.81 24.68 25.58
C THR A 80 13.33 25.26 24.25
N PRO A 81 13.98 26.44 24.26
CA PRO A 81 14.56 27.06 23.06
C PRO A 81 15.59 26.19 22.32
N GLU A 82 16.23 25.26 23.03
CA GLU A 82 17.25 24.34 22.51
C GLU A 82 16.62 23.12 21.84
N ARG A 83 15.37 22.80 22.15
CA ARG A 83 14.67 21.58 21.75
C ARG A 83 13.52 21.81 20.78
N THR A 84 13.06 23.06 20.66
CA THR A 84 11.79 23.39 20.03
C THR A 84 11.95 24.36 18.88
N VAL A 85 11.16 24.16 17.83
CA VAL A 85 10.81 25.19 16.85
C VAL A 85 9.33 25.51 16.98
N SER A 86 8.96 26.79 16.82
CA SER A 86 7.57 27.22 16.95
C SER A 86 7.08 28.13 15.83
N LEU A 87 5.79 28.01 15.57
CA LEU A 87 4.99 28.71 14.58
C LEU A 87 3.69 29.18 15.27
N ALA A 88 3.11 30.28 14.81
CA ALA A 88 1.78 30.72 15.20
C ALA A 88 0.90 30.95 13.96
N PHE A 89 -0.34 30.48 14.01
CA PHE A 89 -1.42 30.95 13.14
C PHE A 89 -2.13 32.10 13.84
N VAL A 90 -2.02 33.31 13.31
CA VAL A 90 -2.50 34.54 13.93
C VAL A 90 -3.75 35.02 13.21
N PHE A 91 -4.86 35.06 13.92
CA PHE A 91 -6.14 35.48 13.39
C PHE A 91 -6.27 37.01 13.39
N LYS A 92 -6.92 37.55 12.35
CA LYS A 92 -7.20 39.00 12.23
C LYS A 92 -8.10 39.53 13.34
N GLY A 93 -8.99 38.68 13.87
CA GLY A 93 -9.86 39.01 15.00
C GLY A 93 -9.12 39.00 16.34
N THR A 94 -9.69 39.64 17.36
CA THR A 94 -9.14 39.64 18.72
C THR A 94 -9.38 38.33 19.47
N ILE A 95 -10.35 37.53 19.03
CA ILE A 95 -10.76 36.28 19.66
C ILE A 95 -10.96 35.23 18.56
N ILE A 96 -10.42 34.02 18.78
CA ILE A 96 -10.70 32.86 17.93
C ILE A 96 -12.00 32.21 18.43
N PRO A 97 -13.03 32.01 17.58
CA PRO A 97 -14.22 31.25 17.97
C PRO A 97 -13.82 29.88 18.51
N PRO A 98 -14.25 29.45 19.71
CA PRO A 98 -13.77 28.21 20.34
C PRO A 98 -13.96 26.94 19.49
N ALA A 99 -14.92 26.95 18.57
CA ALA A 99 -15.18 25.83 17.67
C ALA A 99 -14.01 25.56 16.70
N LEU A 100 -13.30 26.59 16.25
CA LEU A 100 -12.14 26.48 15.34
C LEU A 100 -10.99 25.67 15.97
N PRO A 101 -10.43 26.06 17.13
CA PRO A 101 -9.34 25.31 17.74
C PRO A 101 -9.79 23.95 18.27
N ASN A 102 -11.04 23.79 18.72
CA ASN A 102 -11.55 22.48 19.14
C ASN A 102 -11.57 21.49 17.97
N ARG A 103 -12.02 21.93 16.79
CA ARG A 103 -11.97 21.11 15.56
C ARG A 103 -10.54 20.83 15.12
N LEU A 104 -9.64 21.82 15.18
CA LEU A 104 -8.24 21.60 14.87
C LEU A 104 -7.61 20.55 15.81
N ILE A 105 -7.83 20.66 17.12
CA ILE A 105 -7.37 19.67 18.11
C ILE A 105 -7.96 18.29 17.81
N CYS A 106 -9.25 18.22 17.45
CA CYS A 106 -9.91 16.99 17.07
C CYS A 106 -9.27 16.34 15.83
N ALA A 107 -8.99 17.13 14.80
CA ALA A 107 -8.27 16.68 13.62
C ALA A 107 -6.87 16.18 13.99
N CYS A 108 -6.12 16.90 14.84
CA CYS A 108 -4.82 16.46 15.33
C CYS A 108 -4.86 15.11 16.05
N LEU A 109 -5.88 14.87 16.89
CA LEU A 109 -6.08 13.61 17.62
C LEU A 109 -6.43 12.44 16.70
N SER A 110 -6.95 12.72 15.50
CA SER A 110 -7.22 11.69 14.48
C SER A 110 -5.95 11.28 13.75
N MET A 111 -4.92 12.15 13.76
CA MET A 111 -3.67 11.97 13.04
C MET A 111 -2.54 11.44 13.94
N TRP A 112 -2.49 11.90 15.19
CA TRP A 112 -1.38 11.62 16.10
C TRP A 112 -1.84 11.09 17.45
N THR A 113 -0.94 10.37 18.11
CA THR A 113 -1.26 9.75 19.40
C THR A 113 -1.16 10.77 20.52
N LEU A 114 -2.18 10.82 21.38
CA LEU A 114 -2.18 11.66 22.57
C LEU A 114 -0.99 11.34 23.49
N LYS A 115 -0.22 12.37 23.86
CA LYS A 115 0.96 12.24 24.71
C LYS A 115 0.56 12.11 26.17
N GLU A 116 1.26 11.24 26.89
CA GLU A 116 1.22 11.19 28.34
C GLU A 116 2.50 11.78 28.94
N TYR A 117 2.34 12.61 29.96
CA TYR A 117 3.42 13.24 30.71
C TYR A 117 3.17 13.09 32.20
N ARG A 118 4.12 12.42 32.89
CA ARG A 118 4.01 12.10 34.33
C ARG A 118 2.67 11.43 34.70
N GLY A 119 2.21 10.51 33.85
CA GLY A 119 0.94 9.78 34.02
C GLY A 119 -0.32 10.59 33.71
N ARG A 120 -0.20 11.83 33.22
CA ARG A 120 -1.32 12.66 32.78
C ARG A 120 -1.37 12.77 31.27
N LYS A 121 -2.55 12.63 30.70
CA LYS A 121 -2.79 12.88 29.27
C LYS A 121 -2.75 14.37 28.99
N LEU A 122 -1.98 14.79 27.99
CA LEU A 122 -1.82 16.20 27.61
C LEU A 122 -2.98 16.68 26.72
N MET A 123 -4.18 16.73 27.28
CA MET A 123 -5.38 17.20 26.59
C MET A 123 -6.20 18.11 27.51
N PHE A 124 -6.21 19.40 27.21
CA PHE A 124 -6.84 20.45 28.02
C PHE A 124 -7.62 21.43 27.11
N SER A 125 -8.38 22.34 27.71
CA SER A 125 -9.13 23.36 26.96
C SER A 125 -8.17 24.22 26.13
N GLY A 126 -8.27 24.13 24.81
CA GLY A 126 -7.39 24.84 23.88
C GLY A 126 -5.92 24.37 23.90
N PHE A 127 -5.62 23.17 24.39
CA PHE A 127 -4.25 22.64 24.42
C PHE A 127 -4.23 21.13 24.18
N VAL A 128 -3.33 20.67 23.31
CA VAL A 128 -3.06 19.24 23.13
C VAL A 128 -1.57 18.98 22.91
N GLY A 129 -1.03 17.97 23.57
CA GLY A 129 0.31 17.42 23.35
C GLY A 129 0.21 16.04 22.71
N LEU A 130 0.97 15.80 21.64
CA LEU A 130 0.85 14.64 20.76
C LEU A 130 2.24 14.04 20.50
N SER A 131 2.31 12.72 20.45
CA SER A 131 3.51 12.01 19.98
C SER A 131 3.46 11.92 18.46
N PHE A 132 4.43 12.52 17.77
CA PHE A 132 4.56 12.42 16.32
C PHE A 132 5.31 11.14 15.94
N ASP A 133 6.49 10.94 16.55
CA ASP A 133 7.28 9.72 16.42
C ASP A 133 8.05 9.42 17.72
N LYS A 134 9.12 8.61 17.65
CA LYS A 134 9.95 8.23 18.81
C LYS A 134 10.82 9.38 19.34
N GLU A 135 11.12 10.39 18.53
CA GLU A 135 12.04 11.49 18.86
C GLU A 135 11.36 12.87 18.88
N HIS A 136 10.14 12.98 18.34
CA HIS A 136 9.41 14.23 18.16
C HIS A 136 8.03 14.21 18.83
N ASP A 137 7.71 15.31 19.49
CA ASP A 137 6.39 15.62 20.02
C ASP A 137 5.83 16.90 19.34
N ILE A 138 4.52 16.96 19.15
CA ILE A 138 3.79 18.13 18.64
C ILE A 138 2.94 18.71 19.76
N VAL A 139 2.96 20.03 19.93
CA VAL A 139 2.06 20.72 20.86
C VAL A 139 1.28 21.77 20.10
N VAL A 140 -0.04 21.76 20.25
CA VAL A 140 -0.93 22.82 19.75
C VAL A 140 -1.57 23.49 20.96
N CYS A 141 -1.43 24.81 21.09
CA CYS A 141 -2.13 25.57 22.14
C CYS A 141 -2.74 26.86 21.61
N VAL A 142 -3.78 27.34 22.28
CA VAL A 142 -4.52 28.56 21.90
C VAL A 142 -4.23 29.65 22.92
N GLU A 143 -3.71 30.79 22.43
CA GLU A 143 -3.40 31.96 23.24
C GLU A 143 -3.95 33.23 22.59
N GLY A 144 -5.04 33.77 23.13
CA GLY A 144 -5.69 34.98 22.61
C GLY A 144 -6.19 34.79 21.18
N ASN A 145 -5.58 35.51 20.23
CA ASN A 145 -5.88 35.40 18.80
C ASN A 145 -4.89 34.49 18.03
N LYS A 146 -4.07 33.70 18.74
CA LYS A 146 -3.06 32.83 18.14
C LYS A 146 -3.34 31.36 18.43
N ILE A 147 -3.11 30.52 17.43
CA ILE A 147 -2.89 29.09 17.62
C ILE A 147 -1.39 28.83 17.48
N LEU A 148 -0.75 28.47 18.58
CA LEU A 148 0.68 28.19 18.64
C LEU A 148 0.91 26.70 18.36
N LEU A 149 1.91 26.45 17.54
CA LEU A 149 2.40 25.13 17.18
C LEU A 149 3.85 25.02 17.62
N TYR A 150 4.16 24.00 18.42
CA TYR A 150 5.52 23.63 18.81
C TYR A 150 5.83 22.25 18.25
N LEU A 151 6.98 22.14 17.59
CA LEU A 151 7.59 20.86 17.25
C LEU A 151 8.83 20.68 18.13
N VAL A 152 8.77 19.67 19.01
CA VAL A 152 9.74 19.45 20.07
C VAL A 152 10.53 18.19 19.77
N HIS A 153 11.85 18.32 19.63
CA HIS A 153 12.74 17.17 19.58
C HIS A 153 13.20 16.81 21.00
N LYS A 154 13.24 15.51 21.34
CA LYS A 154 13.61 15.04 22.69
C LYS A 154 15.01 15.48 23.14
N ARG A 155 15.92 15.61 22.19
CA ARG A 155 17.33 16.00 22.42
C ARG A 155 17.68 17.45 22.06
N SER A 156 17.49 17.85 20.80
CA SER A 156 17.89 19.17 20.30
C SER A 156 17.10 19.54 19.04
N LYS A 157 16.74 20.81 18.89
CA LYS A 157 16.02 21.33 17.71
C LYS A 157 16.83 21.23 16.42
N GLY A 158 18.17 21.19 16.51
CA GLY A 158 19.03 21.01 15.34
C GLY A 158 18.89 19.64 14.67
N LEU A 159 18.23 18.69 15.35
CA LEU A 159 17.92 17.36 14.83
C LEU A 159 16.51 17.28 14.22
N ILE A 160 15.73 18.38 14.26
CA ILE A 160 14.44 18.45 13.60
C ILE A 160 14.67 18.50 12.10
N ILE A 161 14.17 17.46 11.41
CA ILE A 161 14.26 17.38 9.96
C ILE A 161 13.28 18.40 9.35
N PRO A 162 13.74 19.32 8.49
CA PRO A 162 12.88 20.36 7.90
C PRO A 162 11.63 19.80 7.18
N ASP A 163 11.74 18.65 6.52
CA ASP A 163 10.60 18.01 5.85
C ASP A 163 9.51 17.57 6.85
N ILE A 164 9.89 17.14 8.06
CA ILE A 164 8.92 16.81 9.12
C ILE A 164 8.21 18.09 9.56
N ALA A 165 8.96 19.14 9.87
CA ALA A 165 8.40 20.42 10.29
C ALA A 165 7.46 21.00 9.23
N THR A 166 7.92 21.04 7.97
CA THR A 166 7.12 21.51 6.84
C THR A 166 5.87 20.66 6.64
N SER A 167 5.96 19.33 6.75
CA SER A 167 4.79 18.44 6.62
C SER A 167 3.76 18.66 7.73
N VAL A 168 4.21 18.83 8.98
CA VAL A 168 3.33 19.13 10.12
C VAL A 168 2.65 20.49 9.93
N ARG A 169 3.41 21.51 9.51
CA ARG A 169 2.87 22.84 9.19
C ARG A 169 1.84 22.77 8.08
N ASP A 170 2.18 22.22 6.93
CA ASP A 170 1.30 22.16 5.75
C ASP A 170 0.01 21.42 6.10
N CYS A 171 0.13 20.30 6.83
CA CYS A 171 -1.01 19.53 7.32
C CYS A 171 -1.96 20.37 8.19
N LEU A 172 -1.42 21.08 9.19
CA LEU A 172 -2.21 21.91 10.09
C LEU A 172 -2.76 23.16 9.42
N PHE A 173 -1.99 23.78 8.51
CA PHE A 173 -2.42 24.93 7.73
C PHE A 173 -3.64 24.57 6.88
N ILE A 174 -3.55 23.52 6.06
CA ILE A 174 -4.64 23.06 5.19
C ILE A 174 -5.88 22.66 6.01
N THR A 175 -5.65 22.00 7.16
CA THR A 175 -6.74 21.64 8.07
C THR A 175 -7.45 22.89 8.60
N LEU A 176 -6.69 23.89 9.07
CA LEU A 176 -7.22 25.12 9.61
C LEU A 176 -7.92 25.99 8.55
N GLU A 177 -7.37 26.02 7.33
CA GLU A 177 -7.95 26.64 6.15
C GLU A 177 -9.34 26.04 5.86
N ARG A 178 -9.44 24.72 5.72
CA ARG A 178 -10.72 24.03 5.47
C ARG A 178 -11.76 24.25 6.58
N ILE A 179 -11.34 24.19 7.85
CA ILE A 179 -12.23 24.49 8.98
C ILE A 179 -12.71 25.94 8.88
N SER A 180 -11.82 26.87 8.52
CA SER A 180 -12.16 28.28 8.36
C SER A 180 -13.14 28.51 7.21
N GLU A 181 -12.92 27.90 6.05
CA GLU A 181 -13.80 27.94 4.88
C GLU A 181 -15.19 27.39 5.19
N PHE A 182 -15.28 26.29 5.93
CA PHE A 182 -16.55 25.73 6.40
C PHE A 182 -17.37 26.76 7.20
N TYR A 183 -16.73 27.48 8.12
CA TYR A 183 -17.41 28.52 8.89
C TYR A 183 -17.72 29.78 8.07
N GLN A 184 -16.84 30.16 7.15
CA GLN A 184 -17.04 31.31 6.28
C GLN A 184 -18.17 31.08 5.28
N SER A 185 -18.33 29.86 4.75
CA SER A 185 -19.43 29.50 3.85
C SER A 185 -20.78 29.40 4.57
N SER A 186 -20.77 28.98 5.84
CA SER A 186 -21.97 28.87 6.68
C SER A 186 -22.54 30.23 7.09
N ILE A 187 -21.69 31.26 7.18
CA ILE A 187 -22.08 32.64 7.43
C ILE A 187 -22.22 33.27 6.04
N HIS A 188 -23.41 33.69 5.59
CA HIS A 188 -23.65 34.25 4.24
C HIS A 188 -22.88 35.56 3.88
N CYS A 189 -21.69 35.79 4.43
CA CYS A 189 -20.75 36.82 4.00
C CYS A 189 -20.12 36.41 2.67
N LYS A 190 -20.46 37.15 1.60
CA LYS A 190 -19.73 37.19 0.32
C LYS A 190 -18.32 37.79 0.45
N ALA A 191 -17.68 37.66 1.61
CA ALA A 191 -16.41 38.30 1.91
C ALA A 191 -15.26 37.55 1.25
N SER A 192 -14.26 38.33 0.82
CA SER A 192 -13.10 37.95 0.01
C SER A 192 -12.48 36.61 0.36
N SER A 193 -11.94 35.91 -0.65
CA SER A 193 -11.13 34.68 -0.61
C SER A 193 -9.86 34.72 0.26
N LYS A 194 -9.68 35.73 1.11
CA LYS A 194 -8.52 35.86 1.99
C LYS A 194 -8.74 35.06 3.27
N LEU A 195 -7.77 34.20 3.58
CA LEU A 195 -7.70 33.46 4.84
C LEU A 195 -7.86 34.40 6.05
N PRO A 196 -8.55 33.94 7.12
CA PRO A 196 -8.77 34.75 8.32
C PRO A 196 -7.54 34.82 9.23
N PHE A 197 -6.47 34.11 8.87
CA PHE A 197 -5.21 34.05 9.60
C PHE A 197 -3.99 34.21 8.67
N HIS A 198 -2.86 34.57 9.26
CA HIS A 198 -1.52 34.51 8.66
C HIS A 198 -0.56 33.74 9.59
N THR A 199 0.62 33.43 9.09
CA THR A 199 1.68 32.70 9.79
C THR A 199 2.70 33.67 10.39
N GLU A 200 3.08 33.42 11.64
CA GLU A 200 4.22 34.07 12.29
C GLU A 200 5.15 33.00 12.88
N TYR A 201 6.44 33.33 12.97
CA TYR A 201 7.46 32.38 13.44
C TYR A 201 8.17 32.94 14.66
N SER A 202 8.44 32.07 15.63
CA SER A 202 9.06 32.52 16.86
C SER A 202 10.60 32.52 16.79
N CYS A 203 11.25 33.38 17.57
CA CYS A 203 12.66 33.23 17.90
C CYS A 203 12.87 32.17 19.00
N SER A 204 14.07 32.07 19.59
CA SER A 204 14.36 31.15 20.69
C SER A 204 13.50 31.47 21.93
N LYS A 205 13.14 32.73 22.13
CA LYS A 205 12.13 33.14 23.12
C LYS A 205 10.74 32.94 22.53
N LEU A 206 10.03 31.92 23.02
CA LEU A 206 8.70 31.47 22.55
C LEU A 206 7.61 32.56 22.50
N SER A 207 7.84 33.73 23.11
CA SER A 207 6.92 34.87 23.12
C SER A 207 7.17 35.91 22.02
N CYS A 208 8.17 35.72 21.17
CA CYS A 208 8.55 36.67 20.14
C CYS A 208 8.30 36.13 18.74
N PHE A 209 7.30 36.69 18.04
CA PHE A 209 6.87 36.26 16.72
C PHE A 209 7.08 37.34 15.66
N THR A 210 7.47 36.92 14.46
CA THR A 210 7.62 37.79 13.28
C THR A 210 6.84 37.23 12.10
N SER A 211 6.16 38.10 11.35
CA SER A 211 5.37 37.75 10.18
C SER A 211 6.21 37.20 9.03
N GLU A 212 5.68 36.20 8.32
CA GLU A 212 6.28 35.60 7.12
C GLU A 212 6.75 36.63 6.08
N ASN A 213 5.92 37.63 5.79
CA ASN A 213 6.21 38.67 4.79
C ASN A 213 7.52 39.43 5.03
N LYS A 214 7.98 39.53 6.30
CA LYS A 214 9.25 40.18 6.63
C LYS A 214 10.45 39.27 6.39
N MET A 215 10.25 37.96 6.36
CA MET A 215 11.32 36.97 6.22
C MET A 215 11.57 36.51 4.79
N ALA A 216 10.63 36.80 3.88
CA ALA A 216 10.79 36.54 2.46
C ALA A 216 11.81 37.47 1.77
N SER A 217 12.24 38.57 2.40
CA SER A 217 13.33 39.40 1.85
C SER A 217 14.69 38.71 2.04
N GLU A 218 15.36 38.40 0.93
CA GLU A 218 16.63 37.66 0.96
C GLU A 218 17.80 38.46 1.58
N THR A 219 17.68 39.80 1.62
CA THR A 219 18.80 40.72 1.79
C THR A 219 19.04 41.26 3.20
N GLU A 220 18.13 41.06 4.16
CA GLU A 220 18.28 41.60 5.53
C GLU A 220 18.29 40.50 6.60
N GLU A 221 19.20 40.63 7.58
CA GLU A 221 19.16 39.83 8.80
C GLU A 221 17.84 40.07 9.52
N CYS A 222 16.94 39.08 9.51
CA CYS A 222 15.67 39.12 10.22
C CYS A 222 15.90 38.91 11.72
N LEU A 223 16.41 39.95 12.38
CA LEU A 223 16.61 40.00 13.82
C LEU A 223 15.27 40.26 14.53
N CYS A 224 14.97 39.43 15.52
CA CYS A 224 13.85 39.69 16.41
C CYS A 224 14.15 40.85 17.37
N LYS A 225 13.16 41.28 18.17
CA LYS A 225 13.35 42.29 19.24
C LYS A 225 14.40 41.92 20.31
N HIS A 226 14.86 40.67 20.31
CA HIS A 226 15.89 40.16 21.20
C HIS A 226 17.26 39.98 20.50
N GLY A 227 17.42 40.42 19.26
CA GLY A 227 18.66 40.30 18.50
C GLY A 227 18.96 38.90 17.97
N GLU A 228 17.99 37.98 18.00
CA GLU A 228 18.16 36.63 17.45
C GLU A 228 17.66 36.55 16.01
N ASN A 229 18.42 35.83 15.18
CA ASN A 229 18.06 35.56 13.79
C ASN A 229 16.92 34.51 13.72
N ILE A 230 15.74 34.94 13.28
CA ILE A 230 14.55 34.08 13.15
C ILE A 230 14.63 33.19 11.89
N LYS A 231 15.46 33.54 10.90
CA LYS A 231 15.60 32.85 9.61
C LYS A 231 15.96 31.37 9.77
N ASN A 232 16.68 31.02 10.84
CA ASN A 232 16.98 29.63 11.18
C ASN A 232 15.70 28.83 11.53
N ASN A 233 14.81 29.38 12.34
CA ASN A 233 13.55 28.70 12.67
C ASN A 233 12.59 28.70 11.47
N TRP A 234 12.52 29.82 10.75
CA TRP A 234 11.71 29.94 9.52
C TRP A 234 12.12 28.91 8.48
N SER A 235 13.43 28.75 8.24
CA SER A 235 13.93 27.76 7.28
C SER A 235 13.62 26.33 7.73
N ILE A 236 13.60 25.98 9.01
CA ILE A 236 13.17 24.64 9.44
C ILE A 236 11.72 24.36 9.02
N TRP A 237 10.82 25.34 9.10
CA TRP A 237 9.40 25.18 8.74
C TRP A 237 9.08 25.33 7.24
N ASN A 238 9.97 25.97 6.47
CA ASN A 238 9.72 26.36 5.08
C ASN A 238 10.66 25.70 4.08
N LYS A 239 11.80 25.20 4.54
CA LYS A 239 12.73 24.46 3.72
C LYS A 239 12.15 23.07 3.54
N LYS A 240 11.24 22.95 2.56
CA LYS A 240 11.27 21.74 1.74
C LYS A 240 12.72 21.63 1.29
N GLN A 241 13.32 20.45 1.32
CA GLN A 241 14.47 20.23 0.46
C GLN A 241 13.98 20.36 -1.00
N ALA A 242 13.63 21.58 -1.43
CA ALA A 242 13.72 21.96 -2.80
C ALA A 242 15.14 21.58 -3.15
N LEU A 243 15.27 20.63 -4.07
CA LEU A 243 16.53 20.33 -4.69
C LEU A 243 16.90 21.63 -5.41
N GLU A 244 17.52 22.57 -4.72
CA GLU A 244 18.02 23.75 -5.39
C GLU A 244 19.18 23.24 -6.24
N CYS A 245 19.16 23.53 -7.54
CA CYS A 245 20.35 23.29 -8.34
C CYS A 245 21.51 24.07 -7.70
N ASP A 246 22.74 23.59 -7.85
CA ASP A 246 23.92 24.37 -7.46
C ASP A 246 23.75 25.82 -7.97
N PRO A 247 24.04 26.86 -7.19
CA PRO A 247 23.96 28.25 -7.67
C PRO A 247 24.74 28.50 -8.97
N ASN A 248 25.75 27.67 -9.27
CA ASN A 248 26.54 27.71 -10.51
C ASN A 248 26.09 26.68 -11.55
N CYS A 249 24.89 26.13 -11.41
CA CYS A 249 24.29 25.18 -12.34
C CYS A 249 24.12 25.86 -13.71
N PRO A 250 24.70 25.33 -14.80
CA PRO A 250 24.64 25.98 -16.11
C PRO A 250 23.26 25.91 -16.78
N GLY A 251 22.24 25.38 -16.09
CA GLY A 251 20.93 25.09 -16.68
C GLY A 251 20.87 23.70 -17.30
N LEU A 252 19.85 23.49 -18.15
CA LEU A 252 19.80 22.36 -19.07
C LEU A 252 20.71 22.62 -20.27
N SER A 253 21.31 21.58 -20.85
CA SER A 253 22.08 21.71 -22.10
C SER A 253 21.16 22.01 -23.29
N GLU A 254 21.69 22.56 -24.38
CA GLU A 254 20.91 22.81 -25.62
C GLU A 254 20.25 21.51 -26.15
N ASP A 255 20.99 20.39 -26.14
CA ASP A 255 20.44 19.07 -26.48
C ASP A 255 19.30 18.63 -25.55
N ALA A 256 19.31 19.09 -24.29
CA ALA A 256 18.27 18.76 -23.33
C ALA A 256 17.02 19.63 -23.53
N LEU A 257 17.21 20.91 -23.87
CA LEU A 257 16.14 21.86 -24.13
C LEU A 257 15.30 21.48 -25.35
N SER A 258 15.93 20.97 -26.41
CA SER A 258 15.24 20.54 -27.64
C SER A 258 14.45 19.23 -27.52
N GLN A 259 14.52 18.52 -26.39
CA GLN A 259 13.81 17.26 -26.20
C GLN A 259 12.38 17.47 -25.69
N VAL A 260 11.46 16.62 -26.17
CA VAL A 260 10.10 16.51 -25.63
C VAL A 260 10.17 15.79 -24.27
N PRO A 261 9.61 16.36 -23.20
CA PRO A 261 9.62 15.73 -21.88
C PRO A 261 8.89 14.38 -21.86
N SER A 262 9.46 13.40 -21.15
CA SER A 262 8.76 12.16 -20.81
C SER A 262 7.61 12.42 -19.83
N ASN A 263 6.66 11.47 -19.73
CA ASN A 263 5.55 11.59 -18.77
C ASN A 263 6.08 11.67 -17.33
N THR A 264 7.15 10.93 -17.03
CA THR A 264 7.85 10.98 -15.75
C THR A 264 8.44 12.37 -15.47
N GLU A 265 9.04 13.02 -16.47
CA GLU A 265 9.55 14.39 -16.32
C GLU A 265 8.42 15.40 -16.14
N LEU A 266 7.33 15.32 -16.91
CA LEU A 266 6.17 16.19 -16.74
C LEU A 266 5.52 16.03 -15.36
N LEU A 267 5.44 14.80 -14.84
CA LEU A 267 4.97 14.56 -13.49
C LEU A 267 5.83 15.31 -12.47
N ARG A 268 7.16 15.22 -12.59
CA ARG A 268 8.07 15.93 -11.68
C ARG A 268 7.97 17.45 -11.84
N VAL A 269 7.79 17.98 -13.06
CA VAL A 269 7.52 19.42 -13.26
C VAL A 269 6.26 19.80 -12.48
N SER A 270 5.19 19.01 -12.65
CA SER A 270 3.92 19.25 -11.98
C SER A 270 4.05 19.20 -10.46
N ASP A 271 4.83 18.29 -9.88
CA ASP A 271 5.08 18.19 -8.44
C ASP A 271 5.87 19.40 -7.88
N ASN A 272 6.74 20.01 -8.67
CA ASN A 272 7.60 21.13 -8.26
C ASN A 272 7.01 22.52 -8.55
N CYS A 273 5.82 22.58 -9.15
CA CYS A 273 5.12 23.81 -9.48
C CYS A 273 3.77 23.91 -8.76
N GLU A 274 3.41 25.13 -8.37
CA GLU A 274 2.07 25.42 -7.84
C GLU A 274 1.02 25.31 -8.94
N THR A 275 -0.24 25.05 -8.55
CA THR A 275 -1.34 24.92 -9.53
C THR A 275 -1.51 26.17 -10.37
N ARG A 276 -1.43 27.35 -9.74
CA ARG A 276 -1.49 28.63 -10.46
C ARG A 276 -0.33 28.80 -11.44
N MET A 277 0.86 28.34 -11.08
CA MET A 277 2.00 28.40 -11.99
C MET A 277 1.78 27.53 -13.24
N ILE A 278 1.25 26.31 -13.06
CA ILE A 278 0.97 25.42 -14.19
C ILE A 278 -0.18 25.96 -15.05
N HIS A 279 -1.20 26.57 -14.44
CA HIS A 279 -2.26 27.26 -15.15
C HIS A 279 -1.71 28.37 -16.06
N ASP A 280 -0.95 29.30 -15.48
CA ASP A 280 -0.40 30.45 -16.21
C ASP A 280 0.60 29.99 -17.28
N LEU A 281 1.40 28.97 -16.99
CA LEU A 281 2.29 28.32 -17.96
C LEU A 281 1.51 27.69 -19.11
N ALA A 282 0.40 27.01 -18.83
CA ALA A 282 -0.41 26.40 -19.87
C ALA A 282 -1.05 27.44 -20.79
N LEU A 283 -1.54 28.55 -20.23
CA LEU A 283 -2.05 29.67 -21.03
C LEU A 283 -0.96 30.30 -21.91
N PHE A 284 0.25 30.49 -21.35
CA PHE A 284 1.41 30.97 -22.10
C PHE A 284 1.74 30.05 -23.28
N LEU A 285 1.69 28.73 -23.06
CA LEU A 285 1.93 27.70 -24.07
C LEU A 285 0.73 27.49 -25.02
N GLY A 286 -0.29 28.36 -24.99
CA GLY A 286 -1.39 28.37 -25.95
C GLY A 286 -2.60 27.51 -25.57
N MET A 287 -2.65 26.95 -24.36
CA MET A 287 -3.87 26.31 -23.86
C MET A 287 -4.98 27.36 -23.71
N LYS A 288 -6.18 27.01 -24.15
CA LYS A 288 -7.35 27.87 -23.92
C LYS A 288 -7.84 27.69 -22.49
N GLU A 289 -8.18 28.79 -21.83
CA GLU A 289 -8.81 28.86 -20.50
C GLU A 289 -9.96 27.84 -20.31
N ILE A 290 -10.79 27.63 -21.33
CA ILE A 290 -11.91 26.68 -21.25
C ILE A 290 -11.46 25.22 -21.09
N VAL A 291 -10.31 24.84 -21.66
CA VAL A 291 -9.75 23.49 -21.57
C VAL A 291 -9.21 23.24 -20.17
N TRP A 292 -8.51 24.22 -19.59
CA TRP A 292 -8.10 24.16 -18.19
C TRP A 292 -9.30 23.99 -17.25
N ASN A 293 -10.31 24.85 -17.40
CA ASN A 293 -11.50 24.81 -16.55
C ASN A 293 -12.24 23.47 -16.65
N ASP A 294 -12.28 22.85 -17.84
CA ASP A 294 -12.85 21.51 -18.01
C ASP A 294 -12.02 20.44 -17.27
N MET A 295 -10.69 20.48 -17.36
CA MET A 295 -9.81 19.56 -16.61
C MET A 295 -9.97 19.70 -15.10
N GLU A 296 -10.05 20.94 -14.60
CA GLU A 296 -10.25 21.24 -13.18
C GLU A 296 -11.63 20.80 -12.70
N TYR A 297 -12.67 21.04 -13.52
CA TYR A 297 -14.04 20.60 -13.23
C TYR A 297 -14.18 19.08 -13.17
N ASN A 298 -13.49 18.37 -14.05
CA ASN A 298 -13.51 16.90 -14.10
C ASN A 298 -12.66 16.26 -12.97
N ASN A 299 -11.71 17.00 -12.38
CA ASN A 299 -10.80 16.49 -11.34
C ASN A 299 -10.73 17.37 -10.07
N PRO A 300 -11.86 17.77 -9.46
CA PRO A 300 -11.92 18.85 -8.47
C PRO A 300 -11.23 18.52 -7.15
N LYS A 301 -10.92 17.23 -6.90
CA LYS A 301 -10.34 16.73 -5.65
C LYS A 301 -8.84 16.46 -5.73
N ASN A 302 -8.24 16.58 -6.91
CA ASN A 302 -6.85 16.21 -7.11
C ASN A 302 -6.11 17.22 -7.99
N THR A 303 -5.70 18.32 -7.36
CA THR A 303 -4.93 19.40 -8.01
C THR A 303 -3.64 18.89 -8.66
N GLN A 304 -3.05 17.81 -8.15
CA GLN A 304 -1.85 17.22 -8.75
C GLN A 304 -2.15 16.54 -10.09
N ILE A 305 -3.28 15.83 -10.18
CA ILE A 305 -3.75 15.23 -11.44
C ILE A 305 -4.00 16.30 -12.48
N VAL A 306 -4.70 17.38 -12.11
CA VAL A 306 -4.98 18.49 -13.02
C VAL A 306 -3.67 19.04 -13.59
N LYS A 307 -2.70 19.41 -12.74
CA LYS A 307 -1.40 19.92 -13.20
C LYS A 307 -0.70 18.96 -14.17
N PHE A 308 -0.69 17.66 -13.87
CA PHE A 308 -0.05 16.65 -14.70
C PHE A 308 -0.76 16.47 -16.05
N LEU A 309 -2.09 16.30 -16.05
CA LEU A 309 -2.88 16.13 -17.26
C LEU A 309 -2.84 17.37 -18.16
N THR A 310 -2.76 18.57 -17.58
CA THR A 310 -2.54 19.81 -18.33
C THR A 310 -1.22 19.78 -19.10
N LEU A 311 -0.13 19.42 -18.44
CA LEU A 311 1.19 19.33 -19.09
C LEU A 311 1.23 18.22 -20.15
N MET A 312 0.59 17.07 -19.88
CA MET A 312 0.44 16.01 -20.87
C MET A 312 -0.34 16.46 -22.10
N HIS A 313 -1.46 17.17 -21.91
CA HIS A 313 -2.24 17.68 -23.03
C HIS A 313 -1.43 18.61 -23.93
N LEU A 314 -0.63 19.50 -23.34
CA LEU A 314 0.28 20.37 -24.09
C LEU A 314 1.32 19.56 -24.86
N LYS A 315 1.89 18.52 -24.24
CA LYS A 315 2.83 17.62 -24.91
C LYS A 315 2.20 16.90 -26.09
N ASP A 316 1.04 16.29 -25.90
CA ASP A 316 0.42 15.42 -26.91
C ASP A 316 -0.15 16.22 -28.09
N LYS A 317 -0.53 17.48 -27.85
CA LYS A 317 -1.16 18.33 -28.86
C LYS A 317 -0.18 19.24 -29.58
N ASP A 318 0.74 19.84 -28.84
CA ASP A 318 1.60 20.93 -29.31
C ASP A 318 3.10 20.54 -29.30
N GLU A 319 3.42 19.27 -28.96
CA GLU A 319 4.78 18.71 -28.93
C GLU A 319 5.77 19.55 -28.10
N ILE A 320 5.30 20.14 -26.99
CA ILE A 320 6.11 21.06 -26.20
C ILE A 320 7.46 20.45 -25.78
N THR A 321 8.52 21.24 -25.92
CA THR A 321 9.89 20.88 -25.57
C THR A 321 10.26 21.41 -24.18
N PHE A 322 11.42 21.01 -23.65
CA PHE A 322 11.98 21.64 -22.46
C PHE A 322 12.31 23.12 -22.67
N GLU A 323 12.62 23.55 -23.89
CA GLU A 323 12.85 24.95 -24.25
C GLU A 323 11.56 25.77 -24.08
N ASP A 324 10.42 25.24 -24.53
CA ASP A 324 9.12 25.89 -24.38
C ASP A 324 8.75 26.05 -22.91
N LEU A 325 8.95 24.99 -22.11
CA LEU A 325 8.77 25.03 -20.66
C LEU A 325 9.71 26.04 -19.99
N GLU A 326 10.97 26.11 -20.42
CA GLU A 326 11.94 27.06 -19.87
C GLU A 326 11.55 28.50 -20.17
N ASN A 327 11.14 28.79 -21.41
CA ASN A 327 10.74 30.11 -21.85
C ASN A 327 9.47 30.58 -21.12
N GLY A 328 8.49 29.69 -20.94
CA GLY A 328 7.30 30.02 -20.15
C GLY A 328 7.61 30.30 -18.68
N LEU A 329 8.51 29.52 -18.07
CA LEU A 329 8.95 29.78 -16.69
C LEU A 329 9.73 31.10 -16.57
N LYS A 330 10.56 31.46 -17.56
CA LYS A 330 11.30 32.75 -17.61
C LYS A 330 10.33 33.94 -17.71
N GLU A 331 9.31 33.86 -18.56
CA GLU A 331 8.31 34.92 -18.71
C GLU A 331 7.55 35.19 -17.41
N MET A 332 7.38 34.14 -16.60
CA MET A 332 6.74 34.22 -15.29
C MET A 332 7.69 34.61 -14.14
N GLU A 333 8.94 34.99 -14.46
CA GLU A 333 10.00 35.32 -13.51
C GLU A 333 10.34 34.18 -12.52
N ILE A 334 10.14 32.93 -12.93
CA ILE A 334 10.44 31.74 -12.13
C ILE A 334 11.82 31.20 -12.49
N THR A 335 12.58 30.77 -11.48
CA THR A 335 13.90 30.17 -11.68
C THR A 335 13.82 28.92 -12.57
N THR A 336 14.53 28.90 -13.69
CA THR A 336 14.55 27.77 -14.65
C THR A 336 15.21 26.51 -14.08
N HIS A 337 15.96 26.64 -12.99
CA HIS A 337 16.56 25.52 -12.27
C HIS A 337 15.55 24.47 -11.79
N LYS A 338 14.25 24.78 -11.70
CA LYS A 338 13.20 23.78 -11.48
C LYS A 338 13.21 22.67 -12.53
N LEU A 339 13.55 22.97 -13.79
CA LEU A 339 13.66 21.97 -14.86
C LEU A 339 14.95 21.14 -14.73
N CYS A 340 16.04 21.72 -14.23
CA CYS A 340 17.27 20.98 -13.95
C CYS A 340 17.04 19.88 -12.91
N VAL A 341 16.21 20.16 -11.90
CA VAL A 341 15.85 19.22 -10.83
C VAL A 341 15.06 18.04 -11.36
N VAL A 342 14.10 18.32 -12.26
CA VAL A 342 13.25 17.30 -12.88
C VAL A 342 14.08 16.26 -13.64
N ARG A 343 15.08 16.74 -14.39
CA ARG A 343 15.91 15.90 -15.26
C ARG A 343 17.05 15.20 -14.53
N ARG A 344 17.60 15.82 -13.48
CA ARG A 344 18.60 15.17 -12.63
C ARG A 344 17.91 14.10 -11.77
N LEU A 345 17.93 12.86 -12.26
CA LEU A 345 17.58 11.70 -11.45
C LEU A 345 18.37 11.77 -10.15
N LYS A 346 17.67 11.71 -9.02
CA LYS A 346 18.30 11.55 -7.72
C LYS A 346 19.02 10.20 -7.72
N GLN A 347 20.32 10.20 -8.02
CA GLN A 347 21.16 9.04 -7.77
C GLN A 347 21.40 8.97 -6.26
N VAL A 348 20.49 8.29 -5.56
CA VAL A 348 20.70 7.99 -4.16
C VAL A 348 21.56 6.74 -4.11
N LYS A 349 22.69 6.83 -3.41
CA LYS A 349 23.49 5.64 -3.10
C LYS A 349 22.59 4.66 -2.36
N SER A 350 22.26 3.55 -3.01
CA SER A 350 21.43 2.53 -2.41
C SER A 350 22.13 1.94 -1.19
N SER A 351 21.32 1.57 -0.20
CA SER A 351 21.80 0.76 0.94
C SER A 351 21.46 -0.71 0.74
N ILE A 352 20.78 -1.05 -0.35
CA ILE A 352 20.50 -2.42 -0.76
C ILE A 352 21.73 -2.91 -1.55
N PRO A 353 22.26 -4.10 -1.27
CA PRO A 353 23.32 -4.72 -2.06
C PRO A 353 22.98 -4.76 -3.56
N ASP A 354 23.96 -4.48 -4.43
CA ASP A 354 23.76 -4.41 -5.89
C ASP A 354 23.21 -5.72 -6.47
N ASP A 355 23.61 -6.86 -5.92
CA ASP A 355 23.13 -8.18 -6.34
C ASP A 355 21.65 -8.42 -6.04
N ILE A 356 21.07 -7.71 -5.06
CA ILE A 356 19.63 -7.73 -4.78
C ILE A 356 18.90 -6.68 -5.63
N LEU A 357 19.53 -5.54 -5.89
CA LEU A 357 18.94 -4.47 -6.71
C LEU A 357 18.58 -4.96 -8.11
N ASP A 358 19.37 -5.86 -8.67
CA ASP A 358 19.16 -6.36 -10.04
C ASP A 358 18.17 -7.53 -10.13
N CYS A 359 17.69 -8.03 -8.99
CA CYS A 359 16.65 -9.06 -8.91
C CYS A 359 15.25 -8.50 -9.19
N ILE A 360 14.37 -9.36 -9.72
CA ILE A 360 12.94 -9.09 -9.88
C ILE A 360 12.23 -9.26 -8.53
N PRO A 361 11.39 -8.30 -8.07
CA PRO A 361 10.70 -8.41 -6.80
C PRO A 361 9.67 -9.53 -6.81
N SER A 362 9.71 -10.38 -5.78
CA SER A 362 8.76 -11.48 -5.58
C SER A 362 7.36 -10.98 -5.20
N ASP A 363 6.34 -11.81 -5.38
CA ASP A 363 4.95 -11.51 -4.98
C ASP A 363 4.87 -11.07 -3.51
N GLU A 364 5.67 -11.70 -2.65
CA GLU A 364 5.73 -11.40 -1.23
C GLU A 364 6.26 -9.99 -0.95
N ILE A 365 7.29 -9.55 -1.69
CA ILE A 365 7.81 -8.18 -1.58
C ILE A 365 6.71 -7.20 -2.01
N LEU A 366 6.07 -7.45 -3.14
CA LEU A 366 5.02 -6.56 -3.67
C LEU A 366 3.82 -6.49 -2.71
N ASP A 367 3.38 -7.62 -2.16
CA ASP A 367 2.27 -7.70 -1.22
C ASP A 367 2.56 -7.00 0.11
N LYS A 368 3.79 -7.15 0.64
CA LYS A 368 4.23 -6.42 1.85
C LYS A 368 4.38 -4.92 1.61
N LEU A 369 4.68 -4.52 0.37
CA LEU A 369 4.92 -3.13 0.00
C LEU A 369 3.63 -2.36 -0.31
N ALA A 370 2.67 -2.99 -0.98
CA ALA A 370 1.40 -2.40 -1.39
C ALA A 370 0.68 -1.57 -0.29
N PRO A 371 0.44 -2.09 0.94
CA PRO A 371 -0.24 -1.32 2.00
C PRO A 371 0.63 -0.18 2.56
N ARG A 372 1.93 -0.19 2.28
CA ARG A 372 2.89 0.81 2.78
C ARG A 372 3.07 1.98 1.81
N ILE A 373 2.57 1.94 0.57
CA ILE A 373 2.80 3.02 -0.41
C ILE A 373 1.99 4.28 -0.07
N GLY A 374 0.70 4.12 0.23
CA GLY A 374 -0.23 5.22 0.53
C GLY A 374 -0.91 5.77 -0.73
N LYS A 375 -1.30 7.05 -0.70
CA LYS A 375 -2.06 7.71 -1.79
C LYS A 375 -1.14 8.33 -2.86
N ILE A 376 -0.30 7.49 -3.48
CA ILE A 376 0.64 7.90 -4.54
C ILE A 376 0.60 6.95 -5.75
N VAL A 377 -0.54 6.29 -5.97
CA VAL A 377 -0.77 5.28 -7.02
C VAL A 377 -0.40 5.85 -8.40
N LEU A 378 -0.88 7.06 -8.73
CA LEU A 378 -0.59 7.70 -10.01
C LEU A 378 0.90 7.99 -10.17
N GLN A 379 1.52 8.62 -9.17
CA GLN A 379 2.93 8.98 -9.24
C GLN A 379 3.82 7.75 -9.39
N LEU A 380 3.53 6.70 -8.60
CA LEU A 380 4.26 5.45 -8.66
C LEU A 380 4.08 4.78 -10.02
N GLY A 381 2.85 4.69 -10.54
CA GLY A 381 2.60 4.08 -11.84
C GLY A 381 3.39 4.75 -12.98
N ILE A 382 3.39 6.09 -13.03
CA ILE A 382 4.13 6.86 -14.04
C ILE A 382 5.65 6.70 -13.88
N GLU A 383 6.17 6.70 -12.65
CA GLU A 383 7.60 6.48 -12.39
C GLU A 383 8.05 5.03 -12.68
N LEU A 384 7.11 4.09 -12.64
CA LEU A 384 7.32 2.70 -13.08
C LEU A 384 7.13 2.50 -14.59
N GLY A 385 6.72 3.54 -15.32
CA GLY A 385 6.55 3.50 -16.78
C GLY A 385 5.17 3.06 -17.28
N LEU A 386 4.18 2.90 -16.39
CA LEU A 386 2.80 2.61 -16.80
C LEU A 386 2.16 3.82 -17.49
N SER A 387 1.28 3.55 -18.45
CA SER A 387 0.46 4.57 -19.09
C SER A 387 -0.62 5.10 -18.15
N VAL A 388 -1.12 6.31 -18.43
CA VAL A 388 -2.22 6.91 -17.65
C VAL A 388 -3.48 6.05 -17.75
N GLU A 389 -3.79 5.53 -18.93
CA GLU A 389 -4.94 4.66 -19.17
C GLU A 389 -4.89 3.38 -18.32
N GLU A 390 -3.73 2.73 -18.22
CA GLU A 390 -3.56 1.56 -17.34
C GLU A 390 -3.79 1.91 -15.88
N ILE A 391 -3.28 3.05 -15.42
CA ILE A 391 -3.45 3.51 -14.04
C ILE A 391 -4.91 3.85 -13.75
N GLU A 392 -5.61 4.53 -14.67
CA GLU A 392 -7.04 4.85 -14.54
C GLU A 392 -7.88 3.58 -14.48
N ASN A 393 -7.63 2.60 -15.37
CA ASN A 393 -8.27 1.30 -15.33
C ASN A 393 -8.06 0.58 -13.99
N ILE A 394 -6.86 0.69 -13.39
CA ILE A 394 -6.58 0.14 -12.06
C ILE A 394 -7.37 0.88 -10.97
N ILE A 395 -7.41 2.21 -11.01
CA ILE A 395 -8.14 3.04 -10.05
C ILE A 395 -9.63 2.71 -10.10
N GLU A 396 -10.21 2.59 -11.30
CA GLU A 396 -11.61 2.20 -11.50
C GLU A 396 -11.90 0.78 -11.01
N LYS A 397 -11.04 -0.19 -11.35
CA LYS A 397 -11.18 -1.59 -10.96
C LYS A 397 -11.13 -1.80 -9.44
N CYS A 398 -10.28 -1.04 -8.74
CA CYS A 398 -10.04 -1.19 -7.30
C CYS A 398 -10.78 -0.14 -6.43
N ASP A 399 -11.60 0.73 -7.02
CA ASP A 399 -12.39 1.79 -6.37
C ASP A 399 -11.60 2.64 -5.36
N ARG A 400 -11.90 2.59 -4.06
CA ARG A 400 -11.20 3.40 -3.02
C ARG A 400 -10.18 2.60 -2.20
N ASP A 401 -9.92 1.35 -2.56
CA ASP A 401 -8.97 0.48 -1.86
C ASP A 401 -7.53 0.79 -2.31
N LEU A 402 -6.87 1.71 -1.60
CA LEU A 402 -5.50 2.12 -1.91
C LEU A 402 -4.49 0.95 -1.86
N PRO A 403 -4.49 0.05 -0.86
CA PRO A 403 -3.68 -1.17 -0.91
C PRO A 403 -3.91 -2.02 -2.17
N ALA A 404 -5.16 -2.24 -2.59
CA ALA A 404 -5.46 -3.01 -3.80
C ALA A 404 -4.96 -2.29 -5.07
N GLN A 405 -5.18 -0.97 -5.18
CA GLN A 405 -4.65 -0.16 -6.29
C GLN A 405 -3.13 -0.22 -6.38
N ASN A 406 -2.43 -0.03 -5.25
CA ASN A 406 -0.97 -0.09 -5.19
C ASN A 406 -0.46 -1.48 -5.57
N LYS A 407 -1.13 -2.54 -5.12
CA LYS A 407 -0.81 -3.92 -5.51
C LYS A 407 -0.96 -4.10 -7.01
N GLU A 408 -2.10 -3.73 -7.59
CA GLU A 408 -2.33 -3.91 -9.03
C GLU A 408 -1.34 -3.11 -9.87
N VAL A 409 -0.99 -1.87 -9.49
CA VAL A 409 0.08 -1.09 -10.16
C VAL A 409 1.42 -1.85 -10.16
N LEU A 410 1.84 -2.37 -9.01
CA LEU A 410 3.10 -3.12 -8.90
C LEU A 410 3.09 -4.41 -9.74
N PHE A 411 1.96 -5.12 -9.77
CA PHE A 411 1.82 -6.36 -10.53
C PHE A 411 1.71 -6.10 -12.04
N THR A 412 1.03 -5.04 -12.46
CA THR A 412 0.97 -4.61 -13.87
C THR A 412 2.35 -4.19 -14.36
N TRP A 413 3.06 -3.34 -13.60
CA TRP A 413 4.44 -2.96 -13.92
C TRP A 413 5.36 -4.18 -14.06
N ARG A 414 5.30 -5.13 -13.12
CA ARG A 414 6.15 -6.33 -13.20
C ARG A 414 5.84 -7.22 -14.41
N LYS A 415 4.63 -7.14 -14.96
CA LYS A 415 4.26 -7.87 -16.18
C LYS A 415 4.74 -7.16 -17.46
N ASP A 416 4.97 -5.85 -17.40
CA ASP A 416 5.51 -5.10 -18.52
C ASP A 416 6.91 -5.62 -18.88
N ARG A 417 7.11 -5.87 -20.17
CA ARG A 417 8.32 -6.45 -20.74
C ARG A 417 9.25 -5.39 -21.34
N THR A 418 8.84 -4.13 -21.39
CA THR A 418 9.64 -3.05 -21.99
C THR A 418 10.91 -2.76 -21.19
N VAL A 419 10.81 -2.79 -19.86
CA VAL A 419 11.92 -2.56 -18.92
C VAL A 419 11.99 -3.72 -17.93
N LYS A 420 13.18 -4.28 -17.67
CA LYS A 420 13.34 -5.34 -16.67
C LYS A 420 12.86 -4.83 -15.31
N PRO A 421 11.82 -5.43 -14.69
CA PRO A 421 11.20 -4.89 -13.49
C PRO A 421 12.03 -5.26 -12.25
N THR A 422 13.16 -4.59 -12.05
CA THR A 422 14.09 -4.90 -10.96
C THR A 422 13.80 -4.09 -9.69
N ILE A 423 14.31 -4.56 -8.54
CA ILE A 423 14.26 -3.80 -7.28
C ILE A 423 14.95 -2.43 -7.43
N ARG A 424 15.95 -2.29 -8.32
CA ARG A 424 16.61 -1.03 -8.66
C ARG A 424 15.65 -0.02 -9.28
N VAL A 425 14.87 -0.43 -10.27
CA VAL A 425 13.84 0.42 -10.91
C VAL A 425 12.81 0.84 -9.87
N LEU A 426 12.35 -0.11 -9.05
CA LEU A 426 11.42 0.17 -7.98
C LEU A 426 11.97 1.15 -6.94
N GLU A 427 13.21 0.96 -6.48
CA GLU A 427 13.88 1.88 -5.55
C GLU A 427 14.01 3.28 -6.15
N GLN A 428 14.41 3.37 -7.41
CA GLN A 428 14.53 4.66 -8.10
C GLN A 428 13.18 5.37 -8.19
N ALA A 429 12.10 4.66 -8.55
CA ALA A 429 10.75 5.21 -8.55
C ALA A 429 10.37 5.74 -7.15
N PHE A 430 10.66 5.00 -6.08
CA PHE A 430 10.41 5.42 -4.70
C PHE A 430 11.25 6.63 -4.24
N VAL A 431 12.47 6.75 -4.75
CA VAL A 431 13.34 7.91 -4.52
C VAL A 431 12.79 9.14 -5.23
N ASN A 432 12.28 8.96 -6.46
CA ASN A 432 11.76 10.06 -7.28
C ASN A 432 10.46 10.63 -6.69
N ILE A 433 9.56 9.78 -6.20
CA ILE A 433 8.31 10.22 -5.53
C ILE A 433 8.52 10.73 -4.09
N ASP A 434 9.77 10.78 -3.62
CA ASP A 434 10.22 11.23 -2.30
C ASP A 434 9.51 10.54 -1.11
N LYS A 435 8.86 9.40 -1.38
CA LYS A 435 7.97 8.72 -0.45
C LYS A 435 8.09 7.22 -0.65
N GLY A 436 9.03 6.60 0.07
CA GLY A 436 8.97 5.14 0.27
C GLY A 436 10.28 4.38 0.07
N ALA A 437 11.39 5.03 -0.29
CA ALA A 437 12.68 4.34 -0.39
C ALA A 437 13.04 3.62 0.94
N ARG A 438 12.73 4.24 2.08
CA ARG A 438 12.87 3.60 3.41
C ARG A 438 11.96 2.38 3.57
N ARG A 439 10.73 2.45 3.07
CA ARG A 439 9.73 1.37 3.19
C ARG A 439 10.12 0.17 2.33
N LEU A 440 10.59 0.40 1.11
CA LEU A 440 11.14 -0.66 0.26
C LEU A 440 12.34 -1.34 0.96
N LYS A 441 13.26 -0.55 1.53
CA LYS A 441 14.41 -1.09 2.28
C LYS A 441 14.00 -1.95 3.46
N GLU A 442 12.97 -1.58 4.20
CA GLU A 442 12.44 -2.39 5.29
C GLU A 442 11.87 -3.72 4.78
N VAL A 443 11.07 -3.69 3.71
CA VAL A 443 10.48 -4.90 3.11
C VAL A 443 11.56 -5.83 2.53
N VAL A 444 12.55 -5.28 1.82
CA VAL A 444 13.63 -6.08 1.20
C VAL A 444 14.56 -6.68 2.26
N LYS A 445 14.79 -6.01 3.39
CA LYS A 445 15.58 -6.57 4.51
C LYS A 445 14.94 -7.80 5.15
N ASP A 446 13.62 -7.92 5.07
CA ASP A 446 12.88 -9.05 5.62
C ASP A 446 12.92 -10.28 4.69
N VAL A 447 13.51 -10.17 3.49
CA VAL A 447 13.60 -11.27 2.51
C VAL A 447 15.03 -11.77 2.42
N ASP A 448 15.21 -13.08 2.57
CA ASP A 448 16.51 -13.72 2.41
C ASP A 448 17.01 -13.55 0.96
N PRO A 449 18.17 -12.91 0.73
CA PRO A 449 18.75 -12.71 -0.59
C PRO A 449 18.94 -14.01 -1.38
N LYS A 450 19.22 -15.13 -0.70
CA LYS A 450 19.33 -16.45 -1.35
C LYS A 450 18.02 -16.87 -1.99
N THR A 451 16.90 -16.57 -1.33
CA THR A 451 15.55 -16.89 -1.85
C THR A 451 15.24 -16.10 -3.12
N LEU A 452 15.66 -14.82 -3.20
CA LEU A 452 15.47 -13.99 -4.39
C LEU A 452 16.24 -14.54 -5.60
N LYS A 453 17.52 -14.90 -5.43
CA LYS A 453 18.35 -15.46 -6.50
C LYS A 453 17.87 -16.82 -7.00
N ALA A 454 17.43 -17.68 -6.08
CA ALA A 454 16.89 -18.99 -6.43
C ALA A 454 15.64 -18.87 -7.32
N VAL A 455 14.74 -17.93 -7.01
CA VAL A 455 13.51 -17.70 -7.80
C VAL A 455 13.82 -17.18 -9.21
N GLU A 456 14.78 -16.27 -9.35
CA GLU A 456 15.20 -15.75 -10.66
C GLU A 456 15.79 -16.87 -11.52
N THR A 457 16.67 -17.69 -10.94
CA THR A 457 17.31 -18.83 -11.63
C THR A 457 16.28 -19.85 -12.15
N VAL A 458 15.28 -20.19 -11.33
CA VAL A 458 14.20 -21.10 -11.73
C VAL A 458 13.37 -20.51 -12.87
N THR A 459 13.00 -19.23 -12.76
CA THR A 459 12.16 -18.55 -13.76
C THR A 459 12.88 -18.44 -15.10
N ASP A 460 14.16 -18.11 -15.09
CA ASP A 460 14.96 -17.96 -16.30
C ASP A 460 15.16 -19.30 -17.00
N ARG A 461 15.45 -20.38 -16.26
CA ARG A 461 15.55 -21.74 -16.84
C ARG A 461 14.25 -22.22 -17.47
N ILE A 462 13.11 -21.94 -16.84
CA ILE A 462 11.79 -22.25 -17.43
C ILE A 462 11.59 -21.46 -18.73
N ARG A 463 11.94 -20.17 -18.76
CA ARG A 463 11.81 -19.33 -19.96
C ARG A 463 12.72 -19.78 -21.10
N GLU A 464 13.96 -20.13 -20.80
CA GLU A 464 14.93 -20.65 -21.79
C GLU A 464 14.44 -21.94 -22.45
N ASN A 465 13.66 -22.75 -21.73
CA ASN A 465 13.12 -24.02 -22.21
C ASN A 465 11.61 -23.99 -22.49
N GLU A 466 10.96 -22.83 -22.45
CA GLU A 466 9.49 -22.69 -22.49
C GLU A 466 8.90 -23.35 -23.74
N ASN A 467 9.50 -23.11 -24.91
CA ASN A 467 9.02 -23.68 -26.17
C ASN A 467 9.09 -25.21 -26.21
N ARG A 468 10.15 -25.81 -25.65
CA ARG A 468 10.30 -27.27 -25.56
C ARG A 468 9.27 -27.85 -24.59
N ILE A 469 9.10 -27.20 -23.44
CA ILE A 469 8.10 -27.61 -22.45
C ILE A 469 6.69 -27.59 -23.06
N ILE A 470 6.34 -26.52 -23.76
CA ILE A 470 5.02 -26.34 -24.37
C ILE A 470 4.75 -27.38 -25.47
N GLN A 471 5.77 -27.77 -26.25
CA GLN A 471 5.59 -28.66 -27.40
C GLN A 471 5.71 -30.15 -27.05
N ASP A 472 6.59 -30.52 -26.12
CA ASP A 472 7.04 -31.91 -25.99
C ASP A 472 6.32 -32.68 -24.86
N ILE A 473 5.77 -31.98 -23.86
CA ILE A 473 5.28 -32.62 -22.63
C ILE A 473 3.81 -33.07 -22.74
N GLN A 474 3.56 -34.32 -22.35
CA GLN A 474 2.25 -34.91 -22.07
C GLN A 474 1.80 -34.55 -20.65
N ILE A 475 1.01 -33.49 -20.55
CA ILE A 475 0.73 -32.83 -19.27
C ILE A 475 0.02 -33.72 -18.25
N SER A 476 -0.85 -34.63 -18.69
CA SER A 476 -1.74 -35.39 -17.80
C SER A 476 -0.98 -36.20 -16.73
N GLN A 477 0.15 -36.80 -17.10
CA GLN A 477 1.00 -37.59 -16.20
C GLN A 477 1.76 -36.70 -15.22
N ILE A 478 2.24 -35.54 -15.69
CA ILE A 478 2.91 -34.54 -14.86
C ILE A 478 1.93 -33.98 -13.82
N LEU A 479 0.70 -33.68 -14.20
CA LEU A 479 -0.35 -33.23 -13.27
C LEU A 479 -0.69 -34.29 -12.23
N ASP A 480 -0.76 -35.57 -12.59
CA ASP A 480 -0.98 -36.67 -11.65
C ASP A 480 0.14 -36.73 -10.58
N HIS A 481 1.39 -36.55 -11.01
CA HIS A 481 2.55 -36.53 -10.12
C HIS A 481 2.54 -35.29 -9.21
N MET A 482 2.33 -34.10 -9.77
CA MET A 482 2.27 -32.86 -9.01
C MET A 482 1.11 -32.82 -8.01
N MET A 483 -0.05 -33.41 -8.35
CA MET A 483 -1.15 -33.62 -7.42
C MET A 483 -0.74 -34.53 -6.26
N THR A 484 -0.02 -35.61 -6.56
CA THR A 484 0.44 -36.59 -5.55
C THR A 484 1.41 -35.98 -4.54
N HIS A 485 2.22 -35.03 -4.99
CA HIS A 485 3.16 -34.27 -4.17
C HIS A 485 2.58 -32.96 -3.60
N LEU A 486 1.27 -32.75 -3.73
CA LEU A 486 0.52 -31.62 -3.15
C LEU A 486 0.94 -30.23 -3.64
N VAL A 487 1.71 -30.13 -4.72
CA VAL A 487 2.14 -28.83 -5.28
C VAL A 487 1.10 -28.22 -6.21
N ILE A 488 0.06 -29.00 -6.56
CA ILE A 488 -1.17 -28.51 -7.19
C ILE A 488 -2.44 -29.04 -6.53
N SER A 489 -3.50 -28.24 -6.55
CA SER A 489 -4.84 -28.59 -6.10
C SER A 489 -5.69 -29.19 -7.22
N ALA A 490 -6.83 -29.79 -6.85
CA ALA A 490 -7.79 -30.28 -7.84
C ALA A 490 -8.38 -29.16 -8.70
N ASP A 491 -8.52 -27.95 -8.14
CA ASP A 491 -9.05 -26.80 -8.87
C ASP A 491 -8.01 -26.28 -9.88
N ASP A 492 -6.72 -26.20 -9.50
CA ASP A 492 -5.64 -25.86 -10.45
C ASP A 492 -5.63 -26.82 -11.64
N ARG A 493 -5.71 -28.14 -11.36
CA ARG A 493 -5.75 -29.15 -12.41
C ARG A 493 -6.90 -28.90 -13.38
N ARG A 494 -8.09 -28.61 -12.85
CA ARG A 494 -9.28 -28.35 -13.67
C ARG A 494 -9.10 -27.08 -14.50
N ASP A 495 -8.54 -26.04 -13.93
CA ASP A 495 -8.28 -24.78 -14.62
C ASP A 495 -7.28 -24.99 -15.77
N ILE A 496 -6.25 -25.81 -15.55
CA ILE A 496 -5.33 -26.23 -16.61
C ILE A 496 -6.07 -27.07 -17.67
N GLU A 497 -6.77 -28.14 -17.28
CA GLU A 497 -7.47 -29.04 -18.21
C GLU A 497 -8.66 -28.37 -18.92
N HIS A 498 -9.11 -27.19 -18.48
CA HIS A 498 -10.14 -26.39 -19.15
C HIS A 498 -9.67 -25.88 -20.51
N TYR A 499 -8.36 -25.69 -20.70
CA TYR A 499 -7.80 -25.29 -21.99
C TYR A 499 -7.92 -26.43 -23.00
N PRO A 500 -8.47 -26.18 -24.21
CA PRO A 500 -8.73 -27.23 -25.19
C PRO A 500 -7.46 -27.75 -25.87
N ARG A 501 -6.39 -26.94 -25.92
CA ARG A 501 -5.14 -27.29 -26.60
C ARG A 501 -4.04 -27.57 -25.58
N GLN A 502 -3.20 -28.56 -25.89
CA GLN A 502 -2.14 -29.01 -25.01
C GLN A 502 -1.04 -27.97 -24.77
N ASP A 503 -0.75 -27.11 -25.75
CA ASP A 503 0.18 -25.99 -25.61
C ASP A 503 -0.32 -24.96 -24.59
N ASP A 504 -1.61 -24.62 -24.64
CA ASP A 504 -2.25 -23.74 -23.67
C ASP A 504 -2.27 -24.36 -22.25
N GLN A 505 -2.52 -25.67 -22.15
CA GLN A 505 -2.44 -26.41 -20.89
C GLN A 505 -1.01 -26.37 -20.30
N ASN A 506 0.00 -26.66 -21.11
CA ASN A 506 1.40 -26.65 -20.69
C ASN A 506 1.83 -25.26 -20.21
N LYS A 507 1.37 -24.21 -20.87
CA LYS A 507 1.59 -22.83 -20.45
C LYS A 507 0.94 -22.51 -19.10
N ALA A 508 -0.32 -22.90 -18.91
CA ALA A 508 -1.01 -22.72 -17.63
C ALA A 508 -0.31 -23.46 -16.47
N LEU A 509 0.23 -24.65 -16.73
CA LEU A 509 1.05 -25.38 -15.77
C LEU A 509 2.34 -24.62 -15.42
N LEU A 510 3.07 -24.09 -16.42
CA LEU A 510 4.28 -23.32 -16.17
C LEU A 510 4.01 -22.07 -15.31
N ASP A 511 2.91 -21.37 -15.57
CA ASP A 511 2.49 -20.24 -14.74
C ASP A 511 2.31 -20.64 -13.27
N ILE A 512 1.73 -21.81 -13.01
CA ILE A 512 1.58 -22.36 -11.65
C ILE A 512 2.93 -22.75 -11.04
N VAL A 513 3.81 -23.40 -11.81
CA VAL A 513 5.16 -23.78 -11.35
C VAL A 513 5.97 -22.54 -10.95
N ILE A 514 5.96 -21.50 -11.79
CA ILE A 514 6.63 -20.22 -11.51
C ILE A 514 6.02 -19.56 -10.28
N LYS A 515 4.68 -19.49 -10.20
CA LYS A 515 3.95 -18.87 -9.08
C LYS A 515 4.25 -19.56 -7.74
N ARG A 516 4.34 -20.89 -7.72
CA ARG A 516 4.55 -21.71 -6.51
C ARG A 516 6.00 -22.02 -6.17
N ARG A 517 6.93 -21.49 -6.97
CA ARG A 517 8.37 -21.44 -6.68
C ARG A 517 9.00 -22.84 -6.55
N GLU A 518 10.02 -22.92 -5.70
CA GLU A 518 10.99 -24.01 -5.57
C GLU A 518 10.37 -25.39 -5.41
N LEU A 519 9.36 -25.56 -4.53
CA LEU A 519 8.78 -26.88 -4.30
C LEU A 519 8.05 -27.40 -5.55
N ALA A 520 7.20 -26.55 -6.16
CA ALA A 520 6.50 -26.93 -7.39
C ALA A 520 7.47 -27.19 -8.54
N TYR A 521 8.55 -26.40 -8.63
CA TYR A 521 9.60 -26.61 -9.61
C TYR A 521 10.34 -27.93 -9.43
N SER A 522 10.79 -28.24 -8.22
CA SER A 522 11.50 -29.50 -7.95
C SER A 522 10.64 -30.73 -8.29
N VAL A 523 9.37 -30.72 -7.89
CA VAL A 523 8.42 -31.79 -8.21
C VAL A 523 8.10 -31.84 -9.71
N PHE A 524 8.03 -30.70 -10.39
CA PHE A 524 7.86 -30.65 -11.83
C PHE A 524 9.04 -31.31 -12.55
N VAL A 525 10.28 -30.96 -12.18
CA VAL A 525 11.51 -31.55 -12.74
C VAL A 525 11.60 -33.05 -12.43
N ASP A 526 11.25 -33.47 -11.23
CA ASP A 526 11.18 -34.90 -10.86
C ASP A 526 10.13 -35.64 -11.70
N GLY A 527 8.96 -35.04 -11.91
CA GLY A 527 7.91 -35.57 -12.78
C GLY A 527 8.39 -35.74 -14.22
N LEU A 528 9.10 -34.74 -14.77
CA LEU A 528 9.70 -34.84 -16.10
C LEU A 528 10.65 -36.04 -16.20
N ASN A 529 11.51 -36.21 -15.20
CA ASN A 529 12.45 -37.32 -15.16
C ASN A 529 11.74 -38.69 -15.09
N ILE A 530 10.69 -38.80 -14.28
CA ILE A 530 9.92 -40.06 -14.10
C ILE A 530 9.20 -40.48 -15.39
N TYR A 531 8.67 -39.53 -16.17
CA TYR A 531 7.87 -39.83 -17.37
C TYR A 531 8.65 -39.73 -18.68
N GLY A 532 9.99 -39.85 -18.63
CA GLY A 532 10.83 -40.01 -19.81
C GLY A 532 11.25 -38.70 -20.50
N TYR A 533 11.13 -37.56 -19.82
CA TYR A 533 11.62 -36.25 -20.28
C TYR A 533 12.98 -35.91 -19.67
N GLU A 534 13.87 -36.90 -19.59
CA GLU A 534 15.14 -36.85 -18.86
C GLU A 534 16.07 -35.73 -19.35
N GLU A 535 16.16 -35.52 -20.67
CA GLU A 535 16.97 -34.46 -21.25
C GLU A 535 16.49 -33.07 -20.81
N LEU A 536 15.17 -32.82 -20.93
CA LEU A 536 14.56 -31.57 -20.49
C LEU A 536 14.65 -31.39 -18.96
N ALA A 537 14.49 -32.47 -18.19
CA ALA A 537 14.69 -32.44 -16.74
C ALA A 537 16.13 -32.08 -16.36
N ASN A 538 17.12 -32.59 -17.09
CA ASN A 538 18.53 -32.25 -16.88
C ASN A 538 18.84 -30.79 -17.23
N ASP A 539 18.26 -30.25 -18.30
CA ASP A 539 18.42 -28.84 -18.67
C ASP A 539 17.80 -27.90 -17.60
N LEU A 540 16.69 -28.32 -16.99
CA LEU A 540 16.04 -27.63 -15.88
C LEU A 540 16.71 -27.90 -14.52
N LYS A 541 17.65 -28.84 -14.42
CA LYS A 541 18.24 -29.19 -13.13
C LYS A 541 19.15 -28.06 -12.64
N CYS A 542 18.77 -27.39 -11.56
CA CYS A 542 19.68 -26.49 -10.84
C CYS A 542 20.75 -27.31 -10.11
N ASP A 543 21.96 -26.76 -9.96
CA ASP A 543 23.00 -27.36 -9.12
C ASP A 543 22.49 -27.45 -7.68
N ALA A 544 21.95 -28.62 -7.33
CA ALA A 544 21.10 -28.87 -6.16
C ALA A 544 21.78 -28.58 -4.81
N GLN A 545 23.09 -28.34 -4.82
CA GLN A 545 23.89 -28.06 -3.63
C GLN A 545 23.64 -26.65 -3.07
N GLU A 546 23.13 -25.69 -3.86
CA GLU A 546 22.80 -24.35 -3.36
C GLU A 546 21.35 -24.19 -2.86
N MET A 547 20.45 -25.11 -3.23
CA MET A 547 19.00 -24.95 -3.00
C MET A 547 18.46 -25.76 -1.81
N SER A 548 18.98 -26.96 -1.54
CA SER A 548 18.38 -27.84 -0.51
C SER A 548 18.51 -27.32 0.94
N GLU A 549 19.45 -26.40 1.20
CA GLU A 549 19.65 -25.80 2.53
C GLU A 549 18.61 -24.72 2.88
N SER A 550 17.97 -24.07 1.89
CA SER A 550 16.94 -23.05 2.16
C SER A 550 15.55 -23.67 2.41
N ALA A 551 15.25 -24.81 1.80
CA ALA A 551 13.95 -25.49 1.96
C ALA A 551 13.75 -26.17 3.35
N THR A 552 14.77 -26.19 4.20
CA THR A 552 14.76 -26.83 5.54
C THR A 552 14.59 -25.84 6.71
N LEU A 553 14.53 -24.53 6.48
CA LEU A 553 14.66 -23.51 7.55
C LEU A 553 13.37 -22.93 8.13
N LEU A 554 12.18 -23.44 7.79
CA LEU A 554 10.98 -23.07 8.54
C LEU A 554 10.85 -23.98 9.77
N PRO A 555 11.00 -23.46 11.00
CA PRO A 555 10.89 -24.27 12.21
C PRO A 555 9.50 -24.88 12.28
N ALA A 556 9.44 -26.19 12.60
CA ALA A 556 8.19 -26.87 12.91
C ALA A 556 7.60 -26.27 14.19
N GLY A 557 6.87 -25.16 14.05
CA GLY A 557 6.06 -24.58 15.11
C GLY A 557 4.96 -25.56 15.46
N ASN A 558 4.93 -26.02 16.70
CA ASN A 558 3.81 -26.77 17.28
C ASN A 558 2.60 -25.83 17.49
N GLU A 559 2.12 -25.19 16.43
CA GLU A 559 0.90 -24.40 16.46
C GLU A 559 -0.31 -25.34 16.28
N GLY A 560 -1.35 -25.11 17.10
CA GLY A 560 -2.51 -25.98 17.20
C GLY A 560 -3.18 -26.24 15.85
N ILE A 561 -3.54 -27.49 15.59
CA ILE A 561 -4.12 -28.00 14.33
C ILE A 561 -5.51 -27.37 14.00
N SER A 562 -6.06 -26.49 14.84
CA SER A 562 -7.44 -26.00 14.74
C SER A 562 -7.71 -24.89 13.72
N ASP A 563 -6.70 -24.26 13.13
CA ASP A 563 -6.88 -23.06 12.26
C ASP A 563 -6.66 -23.31 10.75
N TRP A 564 -6.47 -24.56 10.31
CA TRP A 564 -6.23 -24.86 8.89
C TRP A 564 -7.52 -24.95 8.07
N ASN A 565 -7.63 -24.13 7.03
CA ASN A 565 -8.79 -24.12 6.11
C ASN A 565 -8.86 -25.33 5.17
N VAL A 566 -7.79 -26.13 5.05
CA VAL A 566 -7.77 -27.33 4.20
C VAL A 566 -8.05 -28.58 5.04
N PRO A 567 -9.14 -29.32 4.75
CA PRO A 567 -9.44 -30.54 5.49
C PRO A 567 -8.39 -31.64 5.27
N LEU A 568 -8.02 -32.33 6.35
CA LEU A 568 -7.03 -33.42 6.37
C LEU A 568 -7.28 -34.50 5.31
N TYR A 569 -8.55 -34.82 5.04
CA TYR A 569 -8.91 -35.85 4.07
C TYR A 569 -8.49 -35.50 2.63
N LYS A 570 -8.44 -34.21 2.27
CA LYS A 570 -8.00 -33.80 0.93
C LYS A 570 -6.52 -34.12 0.70
N VAL A 571 -5.70 -33.87 1.72
CA VAL A 571 -4.27 -34.22 1.69
C VAL A 571 -4.08 -35.73 1.54
N ARG A 572 -4.81 -36.53 2.32
CA ARG A 572 -4.74 -38.00 2.24
C ARG A 572 -5.15 -38.52 0.86
N LEU A 573 -6.24 -38.00 0.30
CA LEU A 573 -6.70 -38.38 -1.04
C LEU A 573 -5.67 -38.02 -2.11
N GLN A 574 -5.09 -36.81 -2.06
CA GLN A 574 -4.10 -36.38 -3.03
C GLN A 574 -2.79 -37.16 -2.92
N LYS A 575 -2.26 -37.42 -1.72
CA LYS A 575 -1.05 -38.26 -1.54
C LYS A 575 -1.18 -39.68 -2.10
N ASN A 576 -2.41 -40.18 -2.23
CA ASN A 576 -2.69 -41.49 -2.81
C ASN A 576 -3.30 -41.39 -4.22
N TYR A 577 -3.29 -40.21 -4.84
CA TYR A 577 -4.02 -39.94 -6.08
C TYR A 577 -3.68 -40.91 -7.20
N ILE A 578 -2.39 -41.09 -7.52
CA ILE A 578 -1.95 -42.02 -8.58
C ILE A 578 -2.47 -43.45 -8.32
N LYS A 579 -2.29 -43.99 -7.11
CA LYS A 579 -2.76 -45.33 -6.75
C LYS A 579 -4.28 -45.47 -6.92
N ILE A 580 -5.03 -44.45 -6.47
CA ILE A 580 -6.48 -44.45 -6.59
C ILE A 580 -6.89 -44.48 -8.07
N ILE A 581 -6.29 -43.65 -8.92
CA ILE A 581 -6.71 -43.59 -10.34
C ILE A 581 -6.29 -44.81 -11.15
N THR A 582 -5.24 -45.53 -10.75
CA THR A 582 -4.78 -46.74 -11.45
C THR A 582 -5.47 -48.02 -10.99
N ASP A 583 -5.80 -48.13 -9.71
CA ASP A 583 -6.10 -49.44 -9.12
C ASP A 583 -7.60 -49.72 -8.98
N ILE A 584 -8.46 -48.69 -8.92
CA ILE A 584 -9.89 -48.88 -8.66
C ILE A 584 -10.71 -49.12 -9.94
N GLN A 585 -11.72 -49.98 -9.84
CA GLN A 585 -12.85 -50.04 -10.78
C GLN A 585 -13.96 -49.13 -10.24
N HIS A 586 -14.34 -48.11 -10.99
CA HIS A 586 -15.21 -47.02 -10.52
C HIS A 586 -16.68 -47.44 -10.42
N GLU A 587 -17.14 -48.40 -11.21
CA GLU A 587 -18.57 -48.71 -11.41
C GLU A 587 -19.27 -49.01 -10.07
N SER A 588 -18.73 -49.95 -9.29
CA SER A 588 -19.30 -50.36 -8.01
C SER A 588 -19.20 -49.27 -6.93
N ILE A 589 -18.17 -48.43 -7.00
CA ILE A 589 -17.93 -47.32 -6.07
C ILE A 589 -18.91 -46.18 -6.36
N VAL A 590 -19.09 -45.82 -7.62
CA VAL A 590 -19.98 -44.74 -8.07
C VAL A 590 -21.44 -45.09 -7.74
N ASP A 591 -21.89 -46.31 -8.03
CA ASP A 591 -23.23 -46.78 -7.68
C ASP A 591 -23.50 -46.68 -6.17
N TYR A 592 -22.50 -47.04 -5.35
CA TYR A 592 -22.59 -46.88 -3.91
C TYR A 592 -22.71 -45.41 -3.49
N LEU A 593 -21.89 -44.52 -4.06
CA LEU A 593 -21.91 -43.09 -3.73
C LEU A 593 -23.20 -42.40 -4.16
N ILE A 594 -23.81 -42.82 -5.27
CA ILE A 594 -25.14 -42.37 -5.70
C ILE A 594 -26.20 -42.86 -4.73
N THR A 595 -26.16 -44.14 -4.35
CA THR A 595 -27.08 -44.73 -3.37
C THR A 595 -27.02 -44.01 -2.02
N LYS A 596 -25.83 -43.53 -1.63
CA LYS A 596 -25.61 -42.74 -0.40
C LYS A 596 -25.88 -41.25 -0.57
N GLN A 597 -26.38 -40.81 -1.72
CA GLN A 597 -26.68 -39.41 -2.06
C GLN A 597 -25.46 -38.48 -1.91
N VAL A 598 -24.25 -39.04 -1.97
CA VAL A 598 -23.02 -38.26 -2.02
C VAL A 598 -22.83 -37.71 -3.44
N MET A 599 -23.22 -38.49 -4.44
CA MET A 599 -23.20 -38.13 -5.86
C MET A 599 -24.59 -38.21 -6.46
N SER A 600 -24.83 -37.42 -7.50
CA SER A 600 -26.05 -37.49 -8.30
C SER A 600 -25.90 -38.51 -9.45
N VAL A 601 -27.02 -38.90 -10.06
CA VAL A 601 -27.01 -39.75 -11.25
C VAL A 601 -26.27 -39.07 -12.41
N ASP A 602 -26.36 -37.75 -12.53
CA ASP A 602 -25.67 -36.99 -13.58
C ASP A 602 -24.16 -36.90 -13.32
N ASP A 603 -23.73 -36.84 -12.06
CA ASP A 603 -22.31 -37.02 -11.70
C ASP A 603 -21.80 -38.39 -12.17
N GLY A 604 -22.57 -39.45 -11.95
CA GLY A 604 -22.25 -40.80 -12.44
C GLY A 604 -22.09 -40.85 -13.97
N LYS A 605 -23.04 -40.29 -14.72
CA LYS A 605 -22.94 -40.20 -16.19
C LYS A 605 -21.70 -39.43 -16.66
N LYS A 606 -21.36 -38.35 -15.95
CA LYS A 606 -20.16 -37.57 -16.25
C LYS A 606 -18.89 -38.39 -16.02
N ILE A 607 -18.83 -39.16 -14.94
CA ILE A 607 -17.73 -40.11 -14.71
C ILE A 607 -17.66 -41.15 -15.84
N GLU A 608 -18.79 -41.76 -16.20
CA GLU A 608 -18.86 -42.77 -17.27
C GLU A 608 -18.48 -42.26 -18.67
N SER A 609 -18.51 -40.94 -18.89
CA SER A 609 -18.12 -40.34 -20.16
C SER A 609 -16.61 -40.38 -20.44
N GLY A 610 -15.78 -40.69 -19.43
CA GLY A 610 -14.34 -40.89 -19.61
C GLY A 610 -14.03 -42.10 -20.49
N LYS A 611 -13.02 -41.99 -21.36
CA LYS A 611 -12.70 -43.04 -22.34
C LYS A 611 -11.93 -44.20 -21.73
N THR A 612 -11.10 -43.90 -20.73
CA THR A 612 -10.24 -44.87 -20.05
C THR A 612 -10.63 -44.99 -18.58
N PRO A 613 -10.43 -46.15 -17.93
CA PRO A 613 -10.67 -46.30 -16.49
C PRO A 613 -9.99 -45.20 -15.66
N GLN A 614 -8.77 -44.80 -16.05
CA GLN A 614 -8.02 -43.74 -15.40
C GLN A 614 -8.72 -42.37 -15.54
N GLU A 615 -9.22 -42.01 -16.73
CA GLU A 615 -9.99 -40.77 -16.92
C GLU A 615 -11.27 -40.75 -16.09
N LYS A 616 -11.96 -41.89 -16.00
CA LYS A 616 -13.16 -42.04 -15.16
C LYS A 616 -12.81 -41.88 -13.68
N ASN A 617 -11.75 -42.54 -13.22
CA ASN A 617 -11.27 -42.44 -11.83
C ASN A 617 -10.78 -41.03 -11.48
N ARG A 618 -10.11 -40.32 -12.41
CA ARG A 618 -9.74 -38.91 -12.24
C ARG A 618 -10.98 -38.03 -12.05
N THR A 619 -12.00 -38.23 -12.87
CA THR A 619 -13.28 -37.49 -12.76
C THR A 619 -13.97 -37.76 -11.41
N LEU A 620 -13.96 -39.01 -10.96
CA LEU A 620 -14.45 -39.40 -9.63
C LEU A 620 -13.67 -38.67 -8.51
N MET A 621 -12.35 -38.64 -8.59
CA MET A 621 -11.50 -37.98 -7.58
C MET A 621 -11.70 -36.46 -7.53
N ASP A 622 -11.79 -35.81 -8.69
CA ASP A 622 -12.08 -34.36 -8.78
C ASP A 622 -13.43 -34.00 -8.13
N MET A 623 -14.42 -34.88 -8.22
CA MET A 623 -15.71 -34.69 -7.53
C MET A 623 -15.61 -34.90 -6.02
N ILE A 624 -14.86 -35.91 -5.56
CA ILE A 624 -14.70 -36.19 -4.13
C ILE A 624 -13.94 -35.06 -3.43
N LEU A 625 -12.85 -34.56 -4.04
CA LEU A 625 -12.01 -33.48 -3.47
C LEU A 625 -12.75 -32.14 -3.30
N ARG A 626 -13.85 -31.93 -4.03
CA ARG A 626 -14.72 -30.75 -3.92
C ARG A 626 -15.86 -30.91 -2.92
N LYS A 627 -16.26 -32.14 -2.61
CA LYS A 627 -17.33 -32.40 -1.65
C LYS A 627 -16.79 -32.35 -0.23
N LYS A 628 -17.72 -32.26 0.73
CA LYS A 628 -17.42 -32.23 2.17
C LYS A 628 -16.86 -33.57 2.64
N GLU A 629 -16.31 -33.60 3.85
CA GLU A 629 -15.72 -34.78 4.50
C GLU A 629 -16.61 -36.03 4.46
N GLN A 630 -17.93 -35.87 4.49
CA GLN A 630 -18.87 -36.99 4.34
C GLN A 630 -18.64 -37.79 3.05
N ALA A 631 -18.26 -37.14 1.94
CA ALA A 631 -17.95 -37.82 0.69
C ALA A 631 -16.73 -38.72 0.80
N PHE A 632 -15.70 -38.27 1.54
CA PHE A 632 -14.51 -39.05 1.83
C PHE A 632 -14.84 -40.28 2.68
N ILE A 633 -15.63 -40.12 3.75
CA ILE A 633 -16.04 -41.21 4.62
C ILE A 633 -16.81 -42.29 3.84
N GLU A 634 -17.77 -41.88 3.01
CA GLU A 634 -18.53 -42.84 2.20
C GLU A 634 -17.68 -43.45 1.07
N PHE A 635 -16.71 -42.72 0.51
CA PHE A 635 -15.76 -43.27 -0.44
C PHE A 635 -14.91 -44.39 0.18
N LEU A 636 -14.37 -44.20 1.39
CA LEU A 636 -13.65 -45.26 2.11
C LEU A 636 -14.54 -46.47 2.41
N LYS A 637 -15.82 -46.25 2.78
CA LYS A 637 -16.78 -47.35 2.97
C LYS A 637 -17.06 -48.09 1.66
N ALA A 638 -17.13 -47.38 0.53
CA ALA A 638 -17.31 -47.98 -0.79
C ALA A 638 -16.14 -48.90 -1.13
N LEU A 639 -14.91 -48.42 -0.93
CA LEU A 639 -13.70 -49.23 -1.14
C LEU A 639 -13.70 -50.47 -0.25
N ARG A 640 -14.05 -50.36 1.04
CA ARG A 640 -14.08 -51.50 1.97
C ARG A 640 -15.17 -52.54 1.68
N LYS A 641 -16.19 -52.21 0.89
CA LYS A 641 -17.21 -53.18 0.48
C LYS A 641 -16.65 -54.22 -0.50
N ASP A 642 -15.67 -53.82 -1.30
CA ASP A 642 -14.91 -54.75 -2.13
C ASP A 642 -13.65 -55.20 -1.38
N ARG A 643 -13.49 -56.51 -1.21
CA ARG A 643 -12.29 -57.06 -0.53
C ARG A 643 -11.00 -56.70 -1.25
N VAL A 644 -11.06 -56.44 -2.56
CA VAL A 644 -9.89 -56.07 -3.37
C VAL A 644 -9.34 -54.69 -2.98
N TYR A 645 -10.20 -53.78 -2.51
CA TYR A 645 -9.82 -52.39 -2.20
C TYR A 645 -9.77 -52.05 -0.71
N ALA A 646 -10.02 -53.03 0.18
CA ALA A 646 -9.98 -52.81 1.62
C ALA A 646 -8.61 -52.28 2.08
N ASP A 647 -7.52 -52.88 1.58
CA ASP A 647 -6.15 -52.46 1.91
C ASP A 647 -5.84 -51.04 1.42
N LEU A 648 -6.35 -50.65 0.24
CA LEU A 648 -6.20 -49.29 -0.28
C LEU A 648 -6.96 -48.28 0.59
N ALA A 649 -8.18 -48.61 1.03
CA ALA A 649 -8.94 -47.75 1.93
C ALA A 649 -8.19 -47.51 3.25
N ASP A 650 -7.63 -48.56 3.83
CA ASP A 650 -6.84 -48.49 5.06
C ASP A 650 -5.54 -47.71 4.84
N GLN A 651 -4.88 -47.86 3.69
CA GLN A 651 -3.71 -47.06 3.32
C GLN A 651 -4.04 -45.57 3.23
N ILE A 652 -5.15 -45.20 2.60
CA ILE A 652 -5.58 -43.79 2.47
C ILE A 652 -5.90 -43.21 3.85
N GLU A 653 -6.69 -43.92 4.66
CA GLU A 653 -7.09 -43.45 5.99
C GLU A 653 -5.89 -43.26 6.93
N ASN A 654 -4.92 -44.16 6.85
CA ASN A 654 -3.71 -44.14 7.69
C ASN A 654 -2.54 -43.37 7.08
N THR A 655 -2.73 -42.70 5.94
CA THR A 655 -1.67 -41.89 5.32
C THR A 655 -1.24 -40.79 6.28
N THR A 656 0.06 -40.75 6.58
CA THR A 656 0.68 -39.73 7.43
C THR A 656 0.61 -38.39 6.72
N VAL A 657 0.14 -37.37 7.45
CA VAL A 657 0.06 -35.99 6.97
C VAL A 657 0.81 -35.11 7.94
N THR A 658 1.75 -34.33 7.41
CA THR A 658 2.54 -33.38 8.17
C THR A 658 1.92 -31.98 8.09
N SER A 659 2.20 -31.12 9.08
CA SER A 659 1.73 -29.72 9.05
C SER A 659 2.20 -28.96 7.81
N ARG A 660 3.45 -29.24 7.36
CA ARG A 660 4.02 -28.67 6.14
C ARG A 660 3.20 -29.02 4.90
N GLU A 661 2.74 -30.25 4.77
CA GLU A 661 1.90 -30.69 3.64
C GLU A 661 0.53 -30.00 3.63
N ILE A 662 -0.06 -29.77 4.82
CA ILE A 662 -1.31 -29.01 4.96
C ILE A 662 -1.08 -27.55 4.52
N GLU A 663 0.04 -26.94 4.93
CA GLU A 663 0.39 -25.57 4.56
C GLU A 663 0.61 -25.43 3.05
N ILE A 664 1.40 -26.32 2.45
CA ILE A 664 1.63 -26.35 1.00
C ILE A 664 0.30 -26.40 0.26
N LEU A 665 -0.57 -27.35 0.63
CA LEU A 665 -1.85 -27.48 -0.05
C LEU A 665 -2.79 -26.29 0.22
N THR A 666 -2.71 -25.67 1.41
CA THR A 666 -3.48 -24.46 1.75
C THR A 666 -3.08 -23.29 0.85
N THR A 667 -1.81 -23.16 0.50
CA THR A 667 -1.39 -22.13 -0.48
C THR A 667 -1.87 -22.44 -1.89
N CYS A 668 -2.23 -23.70 -2.20
CA CYS A 668 -2.79 -24.05 -3.50
C CYS A 668 -4.28 -23.69 -3.65
N TYR A 669 -5.04 -23.61 -2.55
CA TYR A 669 -6.45 -23.23 -2.56
C TYR A 669 -6.69 -21.71 -2.35
N LYS A 670 -5.63 -20.91 -2.25
CA LYS A 670 -5.67 -19.44 -2.17
C LYS A 670 -5.32 -18.83 -3.52
#